data_AF-A0A7Y7CD44-F1
#
_entry.id   AF-A0A7Y7CD44-F1
#
_cell.length_a   1.000
_cell.length_b   1.000
_cell.length_c   1.000
_cell.angle_alpha   90.00
_cell.angle_beta   90.00
_cell.angle_gamma   90.00
#
_symmetry.space_group_name_H-M   'P 1'
#
loop_
_entity.id
_entity.type
_entity.pdbx_description
1 polymer ?
#
loop_
_entity_poly.entity_id
_entity_poly.type
_entity_poly.pdbx_seq_one_letter_code
_entity_poly.pdbx_strand_id
1 'polypeptide(L)'
;MGATYANPLELDGRELRPTRLLLTGGTGFLGSHFLLWRLRAGGRLFVLVRGTSPEHARERLLESLSEAAASYDVPVPLEAVEKNVICLVGDITLPLCGLSPEDLERLEEARLEEVWHSAASLAYENRHRDKIHAHNCIGTRNILEVARKVGAVRFVYVSTAYTAGTRRGVIPEQLHPEPTGGASDFNNYYEESKAQAEREVSHACEAAGRAYSIVRPSVIIGPSASRRSGGTRFGIYGFVRELYRLRRELAQVTDPLRLLGHEGAGVNMVPVDHVVLDMLRLSATGFEGGPVHHLVGPVELPAVGMVDRMSHALRLSILSFTTHRETEASPIEQLFDLRGAFYASYGLNPKRFARALPPHPPLTLADLDVYLSSYLAELAREREGQVFTPVQVRASDGAEVCAFTRGDPTHPVLVLCNAYAMPEEFLAPLAQRLAEKWRVVTWNTRWLPTPTPDFNPSRCDSSVHVADLVAVLDRLGISRVETVVGWSSGAQVALRALAEHPERFASGVLLNGTVSLPATPDHPMTSFEKNLRQLFPQIAVNPRVAERYCKLIFGGAPGAEAPHSEDRKVVASVLTSTDPHLLYMTSVPFRTPSSLFRYANMVCALFREREDAWTSSVKQPVLVFGGGSDAISHPDQVALLASRLVGARTVLQPDADHFSHFYDEGIAAMIEDFAQHAPSAALPVQPAEDGFARTLDRLIHLSNADTSNPFRELVWEKSLPEDQPWMSPELLSVHGTPWAEKLTPEQLLRLSKWECINFFSLNVTGIRELLTEMISRIHTPGYEVSSEYLHHLVLEENEHMWYFSRFCLTYGGKIYKDRRIRYDTFPETDIKEFLAFATVLVFEEIVDGYNSHMAKDARLPPFVREINRLHHSDETRHISYGRLNIERLHQGLRAKHGVERLRDVERALKRFMLTSMQKLYNPDIYKDVGLPEPLKVRNELLAHPERVAFNERILSKTTRFMVKKEIFTDDRLS
;
A
#
# COMPACT_ATOMS: atom_id res chain seq x y z
N MET A 1 48.48 3.27 -8.70
CA MET A 1 48.90 3.99 -7.48
C MET A 1 47.71 4.84 -7.05
N GLY A 2 46.96 4.38 -6.04
CA GLY A 2 45.75 5.06 -5.60
C GLY A 2 46.11 6.29 -4.78
N ALA A 3 45.72 7.48 -5.24
CA ALA A 3 45.79 8.68 -4.42
C ALA A 3 44.83 8.49 -3.24
N THR A 4 45.36 8.51 -2.01
CA THR A 4 44.55 8.57 -0.78
C THR A 4 43.70 9.84 -0.80
N TYR A 5 42.40 9.70 -0.58
CA TYR A 5 41.46 10.82 -0.54
C TYR A 5 41.84 11.80 0.58
N ALA A 6 42.12 13.05 0.21
CA ALA A 6 42.47 14.10 1.17
C ALA A 6 41.26 14.45 2.04
N ASN A 7 41.49 14.73 3.32
CA ASN A 7 40.42 15.08 4.24
C ASN A 7 39.73 16.37 3.76
N PRO A 8 38.40 16.41 3.53
CA PRO A 8 37.70 17.62 3.14
C PRO A 8 37.97 18.81 4.07
N LEU A 9 38.32 18.53 5.32
CA LEU A 9 38.68 19.51 6.35
C LEU A 9 40.01 20.22 6.10
N GLU A 10 40.95 19.57 5.40
CA GLU A 10 42.23 20.17 5.04
C GLU A 10 42.08 21.21 3.93
N LEU A 11 40.96 21.19 3.18
CA LEU A 11 40.71 22.07 2.04
C LEU A 11 40.28 23.49 2.43
N ASP A 12 39.79 23.72 3.65
CA ASP A 12 39.34 25.04 4.11
C ASP A 12 40.34 25.76 5.02
N GLY A 13 41.49 25.12 5.32
CA GLY A 13 42.55 25.69 6.19
C GLY A 13 42.11 26.02 7.63
N ARG A 14 40.91 25.58 8.04
CA ARG A 14 40.33 25.82 9.36
C ARG A 14 40.36 24.53 10.18
N GLU A 15 40.96 24.57 11.36
CA GLU A 15 40.88 23.45 12.29
C GLU A 15 39.45 23.29 12.82
N LEU A 16 38.90 22.09 12.70
CA LEU A 16 37.68 21.74 13.42
C LEU A 16 38.00 21.49 14.88
N ARG A 17 37.31 22.20 15.75
CA ARG A 17 37.36 21.99 17.20
C ARG A 17 36.62 20.71 17.61
N PRO A 18 37.13 19.96 18.60
CA PRO A 18 36.39 18.88 19.25
C PRO A 18 35.04 19.37 19.78
N THR A 19 33.99 18.57 19.62
CA THR A 19 32.62 18.97 20.04
C THR A 19 31.87 17.81 20.66
N ARG A 20 30.99 18.12 21.61
CA ARG A 20 30.08 17.17 22.23
C ARG A 20 28.73 17.25 21.54
N LEU A 21 28.37 16.23 20.76
CA LEU A 21 27.13 16.26 19.97
C LEU A 21 26.34 14.96 20.04
N LEU A 22 25.03 15.08 19.84
CA LEU A 22 24.12 13.96 19.59
C LEU A 22 23.72 13.95 18.11
N LEU A 23 23.91 12.83 17.44
CA LEU A 23 23.54 12.60 16.04
C LEU A 23 22.41 11.56 15.97
N THR A 24 21.33 11.89 15.28
CA THR A 24 20.36 10.90 14.82
C THR A 24 20.56 10.65 13.32
N GLY A 25 20.35 9.42 12.87
CA GLY A 25 20.51 9.06 11.46
C GLY A 25 21.95 8.80 11.05
N GLY A 26 22.83 8.44 12.00
CA GLY A 26 24.24 8.09 11.73
C GLY A 26 24.42 6.84 10.87
N THR A 27 23.38 5.98 10.77
CA THR A 27 23.33 4.83 9.85
C THR A 27 22.69 5.18 8.49
N GLY A 28 22.31 6.44 8.28
CA GLY A 28 21.79 6.91 7.00
C GLY A 28 22.90 7.45 6.11
N PHE A 29 22.65 7.55 4.80
CA PHE A 29 23.67 7.95 3.81
C PHE A 29 24.40 9.26 4.16
N LEU A 30 23.69 10.38 4.37
CA LEU A 30 24.35 11.64 4.74
C LEU A 30 24.99 11.56 6.14
N GLY A 31 24.31 10.92 7.10
CA GLY A 31 24.75 10.85 8.49
C GLY A 31 26.04 10.04 8.68
N SER A 32 26.20 8.91 7.97
CA SER A 32 27.41 8.08 8.04
C SER A 32 28.61 8.79 7.41
N HIS A 33 28.41 9.48 6.28
CA HIS A 33 29.43 10.32 5.65
C HIS A 33 29.83 11.50 6.56
N PHE A 34 28.85 12.19 7.16
CA PHE A 34 29.12 13.25 8.14
C PHE A 34 29.89 12.73 9.34
N LEU A 35 29.49 11.59 9.91
CA LEU A 35 30.14 10.97 11.06
C LEU A 35 31.58 10.55 10.75
N LEU A 36 31.82 9.91 9.59
CA LEU A 36 33.16 9.49 9.15
C LEU A 36 34.16 10.63 9.18
N TRP A 37 33.76 11.81 8.68
CA TRP A 37 34.63 12.99 8.63
C TRP A 37 34.66 13.75 9.96
N ARG A 38 33.53 13.83 10.69
CA ARG A 38 33.48 14.49 12.01
C ARG A 38 34.35 13.78 13.05
N LEU A 39 34.47 12.46 12.98
CA LEU A 39 35.33 11.68 13.89
C LEU A 39 36.79 12.12 13.88
N ARG A 40 37.26 12.70 12.76
CA ARG A 40 38.63 13.19 12.62
C ARG A 40 38.89 14.49 13.41
N ALA A 41 37.85 15.21 13.81
CA ALA A 41 37.95 16.41 14.64
C ALA A 41 38.02 16.11 16.15
N GLY A 42 37.81 14.85 16.56
CA GLY A 42 37.70 14.46 17.96
C GLY A 42 36.43 14.98 18.65
N GLY A 43 36.37 14.82 19.98
CA GLY A 43 35.20 15.19 20.79
C GLY A 43 34.46 13.98 21.33
N ARG A 44 33.19 14.15 21.69
CA ARG A 44 32.33 13.07 22.23
C ARG A 44 31.04 13.02 21.42
N LEU A 45 30.84 11.94 20.68
CA LEU A 45 29.74 11.79 19.73
C LEU A 45 28.77 10.74 20.27
N PHE A 46 27.54 11.15 20.56
CA PHE A 46 26.44 10.25 20.86
C PHE A 46 25.69 9.98 19.56
N VAL A 47 25.42 8.71 19.24
CA VAL A 47 24.72 8.34 18.00
C VAL A 47 23.53 7.48 18.36
N LEU A 48 22.32 7.99 18.10
CA LEU A 48 21.08 7.26 18.27
C LEU A 48 20.89 6.28 17.10
N VAL A 49 20.82 4.99 17.41
CA VAL A 49 20.70 3.91 16.42
C VAL A 49 19.63 2.92 16.87
N ARG A 50 18.79 2.49 15.92
CA ARG A 50 17.81 1.42 16.19
C ARG A 50 18.54 0.08 16.31
N GLY A 51 18.19 -0.74 17.29
CA GLY A 51 18.79 -2.05 17.47
C GLY A 51 18.09 -2.80 18.60
N THR A 52 18.30 -4.12 18.63
CA THR A 52 17.80 -4.99 19.72
C THR A 52 18.74 -4.98 20.93
N SER A 53 19.99 -4.56 20.75
CA SER A 53 20.98 -4.36 21.80
C SER A 53 21.99 -3.27 21.40
N PRO A 54 22.79 -2.74 22.35
CA PRO A 54 23.88 -1.81 22.05
C PRO A 54 24.92 -2.36 21.07
N GLU A 55 25.21 -3.66 21.14
CA GLU A 55 26.15 -4.34 20.24
C GLU A 55 25.62 -4.38 18.82
N HIS A 56 24.35 -4.76 18.65
CA HIS A 56 23.69 -4.76 17.34
C HIS A 56 23.60 -3.32 16.76
N ALA A 57 23.27 -2.33 17.58
CA ALA A 57 23.28 -0.93 17.17
C ALA A 57 24.68 -0.47 16.72
N ARG A 58 25.74 -0.89 17.42
CA ARG A 58 27.14 -0.59 17.08
C ARG A 58 27.57 -1.27 15.78
N GLU A 59 27.21 -2.54 15.59
CA GLU A 59 27.50 -3.29 14.35
C GLU A 59 26.91 -2.57 13.13
N ARG A 60 25.62 -2.22 13.19
CA ARG A 60 24.95 -1.46 12.12
C ARG A 60 25.62 -0.12 11.81
N LEU A 61 26.09 0.58 12.85
CA LEU A 61 26.81 1.83 12.67
C LEU A 61 28.16 1.61 11.99
N LEU A 62 28.90 0.58 12.38
CA LEU A 62 30.19 0.22 11.78
C LEU A 62 30.04 -0.23 10.33
N GLU A 63 28.97 -0.97 9.99
CA GLU A 63 28.64 -1.34 8.61
C GLU A 63 28.43 -0.08 7.75
N SER A 64 27.57 0.83 8.20
CA SER A 64 27.30 2.09 7.50
C SER A 64 28.56 2.97 7.35
N LEU A 65 29.42 3.00 8.36
CA LEU A 65 30.70 3.72 8.32
C LEU A 65 31.69 3.04 7.35
N SER A 66 31.69 1.73 7.28
CA SER A 66 32.54 0.95 6.37
C SER A 66 32.17 1.20 4.91
N GLU A 67 30.88 1.24 4.59
CA GLU A 67 30.39 1.61 3.27
C GLU A 67 30.77 3.04 2.88
N ALA A 68 30.56 4.00 3.80
CA ALA A 68 30.94 5.38 3.59
C ALA A 68 32.45 5.49 3.35
N ALA A 69 33.28 4.85 4.18
CA ALA A 69 34.74 4.89 4.07
C ALA A 69 35.25 4.24 2.77
N ALA A 70 34.67 3.10 2.37
CA ALA A 70 34.95 2.45 1.10
C ALA A 70 34.64 3.34 -0.10
N SER A 71 33.61 4.20 -0.01
CA SER A 71 33.29 5.14 -1.10
C SER A 71 34.35 6.21 -1.33
N TYR A 72 35.23 6.45 -0.36
CA TYR A 72 36.36 7.37 -0.43
C TYR A 72 37.71 6.65 -0.57
N ASP A 73 37.74 5.31 -0.58
CA ASP A 73 38.98 4.52 -0.46
C ASP A 73 39.83 4.91 0.76
N VAL A 74 39.17 5.16 1.90
CA VAL A 74 39.82 5.45 3.19
C VAL A 74 39.47 4.39 4.23
N PRO A 75 40.31 4.14 5.24
CA PRO A 75 39.96 3.23 6.32
C PRO A 75 38.93 3.87 7.27
N VAL A 76 38.12 3.03 7.92
CA VAL A 76 37.29 3.44 9.06
C VAL A 76 38.24 3.80 10.23
N PRO A 77 38.07 4.96 10.89
CA PRO A 77 38.92 5.36 12.01
C PRO A 77 38.50 4.63 13.30
N LEU A 78 38.73 3.32 13.37
CA LEU A 78 38.24 2.44 14.44
C LEU A 78 38.63 2.91 15.85
N GLU A 79 39.88 3.34 16.05
CA GLU A 79 40.34 3.87 17.34
C GLU A 79 39.54 5.11 17.76
N ALA A 80 39.24 6.01 16.82
CA ALA A 80 38.42 7.18 17.10
C ALA A 80 36.96 6.80 17.38
N VAL A 81 36.43 5.76 16.71
CA VAL A 81 35.10 5.23 17.00
C VAL A 81 35.06 4.68 18.42
N GLU A 82 36.02 3.85 18.81
CA GLU A 82 36.10 3.27 20.16
C GLU A 82 36.22 4.33 21.26
N LYS A 83 37.03 5.35 21.01
CA LYS A 83 37.30 6.40 22.00
C LYS A 83 36.19 7.44 22.11
N ASN A 84 35.60 7.83 20.98
CA ASN A 84 34.77 9.04 20.91
C ASN A 84 33.27 8.75 20.68
N VAL A 85 32.88 7.55 20.22
CA VAL A 85 31.49 7.24 19.87
C VAL A 85 30.79 6.46 20.97
N ILE A 86 29.61 6.94 21.35
CA ILE A 86 28.68 6.26 22.26
C ILE A 86 27.40 5.98 21.47
N CYS A 87 27.13 4.70 21.19
CA CYS A 87 25.89 4.28 20.55
C CYS A 87 24.78 4.21 21.59
N LEU A 88 23.66 4.89 21.32
CA LEU A 88 22.45 4.84 22.13
C LEU A 88 21.40 4.06 21.37
N VAL A 89 20.82 3.04 22.00
CA VAL A 89 19.73 2.27 21.40
C VAL A 89 18.45 3.07 21.54
N GLY A 90 17.78 3.35 20.43
CA GLY A 90 16.48 4.02 20.48
C GLY A 90 15.85 4.22 19.11
N ASP A 91 14.60 4.67 19.13
CA ASP A 91 13.79 4.94 17.96
C ASP A 91 13.16 6.32 18.09
N ILE A 92 13.43 7.21 17.12
CA ILE A 92 12.92 8.58 17.14
C ILE A 92 11.40 8.64 17.20
N THR A 93 10.68 7.62 16.74
CA THR A 93 9.21 7.59 16.73
C THR A 93 8.61 7.40 18.12
N LEU A 94 9.40 6.94 19.10
CA LEU A 94 8.98 6.76 20.48
C LEU A 94 9.17 8.03 21.33
N PRO A 95 8.36 8.25 22.38
CA PRO A 95 8.59 9.33 23.34
C PRO A 95 10.02 9.34 23.86
N LEU A 96 10.65 10.52 23.91
CA LEU A 96 12.07 10.69 24.27
C LEU A 96 13.03 9.75 23.49
N CYS A 97 12.64 9.38 22.27
CA CYS A 97 13.34 8.44 21.41
C CYS A 97 13.52 7.02 21.99
N GLY A 98 12.74 6.65 23.00
CA GLY A 98 12.89 5.37 23.71
C GLY A 98 14.17 5.26 24.56
N LEU A 99 14.84 6.39 24.83
CA LEU A 99 16.06 6.40 25.64
C LEU A 99 15.77 6.05 27.10
N SER A 100 16.69 5.29 27.70
CA SER A 100 16.61 4.98 29.13
C SER A 100 16.87 6.23 29.99
N PRO A 101 16.43 6.25 31.26
CA PRO A 101 16.80 7.31 32.19
C PRO A 101 18.32 7.50 32.31
N GLU A 102 19.09 6.41 32.32
CA GLU A 102 20.56 6.43 32.39
C GLU A 102 21.18 7.09 31.14
N ASP A 103 20.65 6.81 29.95
CA ASP A 103 21.12 7.46 28.72
C ASP A 103 20.84 8.97 28.73
N LEU A 104 19.68 9.38 29.25
CA LEU A 104 19.32 10.79 29.37
C LEU A 104 20.20 11.52 30.38
N GLU A 105 20.48 10.91 31.53
CA GLU A 105 21.43 11.44 32.52
C GLU A 105 22.84 11.58 31.90
N ARG A 106 23.30 10.55 31.17
CA ARG A 106 24.59 10.57 30.49
C ARG A 106 24.69 11.68 29.43
N LEU A 107 23.61 11.96 28.71
CA LEU A 107 23.54 13.06 27.74
C LEU A 107 23.54 14.43 28.43
N GLU A 108 22.82 14.57 29.55
CA GLU A 108 22.78 15.79 30.35
C GLU A 108 24.16 16.12 30.96
N GLU A 109 24.82 15.13 31.58
CA GLU A 109 26.17 15.25 32.12
C GLU A 109 27.20 15.62 31.04
N ALA A 110 26.99 15.15 29.81
CA ALA A 110 27.87 15.45 28.70
C ALA A 110 27.80 16.92 28.26
N ARG A 111 26.77 17.70 28.63
CA ARG A 111 26.60 19.11 28.25
C ARG A 111 26.76 19.31 26.74
N LEU A 112 25.80 18.76 25.99
CA LEU A 112 25.81 18.77 24.53
C LEU A 112 25.86 20.20 23.96
N GLU A 113 26.79 20.44 23.05
CA GLU A 113 26.89 21.69 22.31
C GLU A 113 25.95 21.69 21.10
N GLU A 114 25.81 20.55 20.44
CA GLU A 114 25.04 20.42 19.21
C GLU A 114 24.18 19.14 19.21
N VAL A 115 22.94 19.24 18.73
CA VAL A 115 22.09 18.09 18.39
C VAL A 115 21.84 18.13 16.88
N TRP A 116 22.37 17.15 16.16
CA TRP A 116 22.16 16.98 14.72
C TRP A 116 21.03 15.99 14.47
N HIS A 117 19.89 16.50 14.01
CA HIS A 117 18.76 15.68 13.62
C HIS A 117 18.78 15.40 12.11
N SER A 118 19.37 14.27 11.70
CA SER A 118 19.43 13.83 10.30
C SER A 118 18.56 12.60 9.99
N ALA A 119 18.00 11.95 11.00
CA ALA A 119 17.09 10.82 10.79
C ALA A 119 15.78 11.28 10.16
N ALA A 120 15.36 10.61 9.10
CA ALA A 120 14.08 10.84 8.41
C ALA A 120 13.68 9.57 7.65
N SER A 121 12.38 9.41 7.39
CA SER A 121 11.92 8.41 6.42
C SER A 121 11.98 9.02 5.02
N LEU A 122 12.74 8.37 4.13
CA LEU A 122 12.82 8.68 2.70
C LEU A 122 11.90 7.77 1.87
N ALA A 123 10.90 7.15 2.50
CA ALA A 123 9.89 6.38 1.80
C ALA A 123 9.01 7.37 1.03
N TYR A 124 9.42 7.73 -0.19
CA TYR A 124 8.89 8.89 -0.93
C TYR A 124 7.46 8.74 -1.48
N GLU A 125 6.87 7.56 -1.33
CA GLU A 125 5.53 7.26 -1.83
C GLU A 125 4.45 7.61 -0.79
N ASN A 126 3.33 8.17 -1.25
CA ASN A 126 2.20 8.52 -0.39
C ASN A 126 1.61 7.31 0.37
N ARG A 127 1.80 6.07 -0.11
CA ARG A 127 1.41 4.86 0.64
C ARG A 127 2.14 4.71 1.98
N HIS A 128 3.26 5.42 2.17
CA HIS A 128 4.02 5.44 3.41
C HIS A 128 3.78 6.71 4.23
N ARG A 129 2.70 7.46 3.96
CA ARG A 129 2.36 8.73 4.63
C ARG A 129 2.52 8.66 6.14
N ASP A 130 1.98 7.64 6.79
CA ASP A 130 2.01 7.53 8.26
C ASP A 130 3.43 7.27 8.76
N LYS A 131 4.20 6.42 8.06
CA LYS A 131 5.61 6.21 8.35
C LYS A 131 6.42 7.50 8.17
N ILE A 132 6.18 8.26 7.10
CA ILE A 132 6.81 9.56 6.86
C ILE A 132 6.46 10.53 7.99
N HIS A 133 5.19 10.61 8.39
CA HIS A 133 4.74 11.49 9.47
C HIS A 133 5.36 11.11 10.82
N ALA A 134 5.34 9.81 11.15
CA ALA A 134 5.91 9.29 12.38
C ALA A 134 7.40 9.60 12.51
N HIS A 135 8.18 9.48 11.44
CA HIS A 135 9.61 9.76 11.48
C HIS A 135 9.92 11.26 11.38
N ASN A 136 9.29 11.97 10.43
CA ASN A 136 9.68 13.33 10.09
C ASN A 136 9.02 14.37 11.00
N CYS A 137 7.79 14.14 11.46
CA CYS A 137 7.07 15.08 12.33
C CYS A 137 7.16 14.63 13.78
N ILE A 138 6.60 13.45 14.12
CA ILE A 138 6.62 12.95 15.50
C ILE A 138 8.07 12.73 15.97
N GLY A 139 8.92 12.14 15.14
CA GLY A 139 10.33 11.95 15.45
C GLY A 139 11.10 13.23 15.70
N THR A 140 10.81 14.29 14.94
CA THR A 140 11.38 15.63 15.18
C THR A 140 10.95 16.18 16.54
N ARG A 141 9.68 16.03 16.93
CA ARG A 141 9.19 16.47 18.25
C ARG A 141 9.87 15.73 19.39
N ASN A 142 10.02 14.42 19.27
CA ASN A 142 10.64 13.60 20.30
C ASN A 142 12.11 13.98 20.52
N ILE A 143 12.88 14.22 19.44
CA ILE A 143 14.28 14.64 19.60
C ILE A 143 14.41 16.09 20.09
N LEU A 144 13.48 16.99 19.74
CA LEU A 144 13.40 18.33 20.31
C LEU A 144 13.15 18.27 21.82
N GLU A 145 12.32 17.32 22.27
CA GLU A 145 12.09 17.08 23.69
C GLU A 145 13.34 16.56 24.39
N VAL A 146 14.07 15.61 23.79
CA VAL A 146 15.38 15.15 24.31
C VAL A 146 16.34 16.33 24.43
N ALA A 147 16.49 17.12 23.36
CA ALA A 147 17.37 18.30 23.35
C ALA A 147 17.00 19.33 24.43
N ARG A 148 15.70 19.49 24.72
CA ARG A 148 15.20 20.32 25.81
C ARG A 148 15.56 19.75 27.17
N LYS A 149 15.37 18.44 27.38
CA LYS A 149 15.59 17.78 28.67
C LYS A 149 17.07 17.77 29.05
N VAL A 150 17.96 17.53 28.09
CA VAL A 150 19.43 17.45 28.32
C VAL A 150 20.14 18.81 28.25
N GLY A 151 19.40 19.89 28.04
CA GLY A 151 19.96 21.26 28.01
C GLY A 151 20.92 21.53 26.85
N ALA A 152 20.69 20.96 25.66
CA ALA A 152 21.57 21.15 24.52
C ALA A 152 21.62 22.63 24.05
N VAL A 153 22.82 23.13 23.74
CA VAL A 153 23.06 24.53 23.38
C VAL A 153 22.45 24.88 22.02
N ARG A 154 22.61 24.00 21.02
CA ARG A 154 22.11 24.22 19.66
C ARG A 154 21.41 23.00 19.09
N PHE A 155 20.31 23.23 18.37
CA PHE A 155 19.62 22.20 17.60
C PHE A 155 19.80 22.43 16.08
N VAL A 156 20.32 21.43 15.37
CA VAL A 156 20.59 21.48 13.93
C VAL A 156 19.70 20.47 13.23
N TYR A 157 18.76 20.95 12.43
CA TYR A 157 17.82 20.12 11.68
C TYR A 157 18.25 19.96 10.23
N VAL A 158 18.47 18.71 9.79
CA VAL A 158 18.73 18.41 8.39
C VAL A 158 17.39 18.26 7.66
N SER A 159 17.06 19.26 6.86
CA SER A 159 15.85 19.33 6.04
C SER A 159 16.15 18.99 4.58
N THR A 160 15.48 19.61 3.62
CA THR A 160 15.74 19.51 2.19
C THR A 160 15.44 20.84 1.50
N ALA A 161 16.17 21.19 0.44
CA ALA A 161 15.90 22.38 -0.35
C ALA A 161 14.50 22.34 -1.01
N TYR A 162 13.93 21.14 -1.16
CA TYR A 162 12.64 20.91 -1.82
C TYR A 162 11.42 21.15 -0.92
N THR A 163 11.60 21.55 0.35
CA THR A 163 10.50 22.11 1.18
C THR A 163 9.84 23.34 0.56
N ALA A 164 10.44 23.91 -0.48
CA ALA A 164 9.84 24.96 -1.31
C ALA A 164 8.59 24.50 -2.08
N GLY A 165 8.30 23.20 -2.18
CA GLY A 165 7.05 22.69 -2.72
C GLY A 165 6.81 23.09 -4.19
N THR A 166 5.63 23.61 -4.50
CA THR A 166 5.24 24.00 -5.87
C THR A 166 5.80 25.35 -6.34
N ARG A 167 6.56 26.06 -5.48
CA ARG A 167 7.14 27.37 -5.80
C ARG A 167 8.07 27.34 -7.01
N ARG A 168 8.28 28.51 -7.61
CA ARG A 168 9.13 28.71 -8.80
C ARG A 168 10.08 29.89 -8.61
N GLY A 169 11.16 29.92 -9.40
CA GLY A 169 12.14 31.00 -9.36
C GLY A 169 13.23 30.81 -8.30
N VAL A 170 13.79 31.91 -7.80
CA VAL A 170 14.86 31.89 -6.80
C VAL A 170 14.26 31.69 -5.41
N ILE A 171 14.70 30.62 -4.72
CA ILE A 171 14.30 30.26 -3.37
C ILE A 171 15.34 30.81 -2.37
N PRO A 172 14.97 31.77 -1.49
CA PRO A 172 15.91 32.35 -0.53
C PRO A 172 16.19 31.42 0.67
N GLU A 173 17.32 31.65 1.35
CA GLU A 173 17.68 31.01 2.63
C GLU A 173 16.88 31.60 3.80
N GLN A 174 15.58 31.39 3.76
CA GLN A 174 14.63 31.85 4.78
C GLN A 174 13.60 30.76 5.07
N LEU A 175 12.95 30.86 6.23
CA LEU A 175 11.78 30.03 6.52
C LEU A 175 10.70 30.31 5.48
N HIS A 176 10.06 29.24 5.00
CA HIS A 176 8.96 29.40 4.08
C HIS A 176 7.74 29.99 4.82
N PRO A 177 6.97 30.93 4.22
CA PRO A 177 5.72 31.36 4.81
C PRO A 177 4.74 30.19 4.91
N GLU A 178 3.79 30.31 5.84
CA GLU A 178 2.74 29.30 6.06
C GLU A 178 2.01 28.97 4.74
N PRO A 179 1.72 27.69 4.49
CA PRO A 179 1.02 27.26 3.28
C PRO A 179 -0.40 27.84 3.25
N THR A 180 -0.78 28.39 2.11
CA THR A 180 -2.10 29.00 1.87
C THR A 180 -3.15 28.00 1.41
N GLY A 181 -2.72 26.85 0.85
CA GLY A 181 -3.60 25.80 0.29
C GLY A 181 -3.45 24.41 0.93
N GLY A 182 -2.68 24.29 2.02
CA GLY A 182 -2.40 22.99 2.63
C GLY A 182 -1.57 22.08 1.71
N ALA A 183 -2.00 20.83 1.53
CA ALA A 183 -1.29 19.81 0.73
C ALA A 183 -1.04 20.24 -0.74
N SER A 184 -1.84 21.17 -1.30
CA SER A 184 -1.65 21.65 -2.68
C SER A 184 -0.38 22.50 -2.88
N ASP A 185 0.23 22.98 -1.80
CA ASP A 185 1.45 23.81 -1.86
C ASP A 185 2.73 22.98 -1.98
N PHE A 186 2.64 21.65 -1.85
CA PHE A 186 3.76 20.72 -1.90
C PHE A 186 3.60 19.70 -3.03
N ASN A 187 4.71 19.19 -3.57
CA ASN A 187 4.61 18.20 -4.66
C ASN A 187 4.37 16.78 -4.14
N ASN A 188 4.69 16.51 -2.88
CA ASN A 188 4.54 15.22 -2.23
C ASN A 188 4.53 15.39 -0.70
N TYR A 189 4.09 14.35 0.00
CA TYR A 189 3.98 14.40 1.46
C TYR A 189 5.33 14.48 2.19
N TYR A 190 6.42 13.97 1.59
CA TYR A 190 7.75 14.10 2.17
C TYR A 190 8.15 15.58 2.30
N GLU A 191 8.01 16.38 1.23
CA GLU A 191 8.28 17.82 1.25
C GLU A 191 7.41 18.55 2.29
N GLU A 192 6.11 18.22 2.35
CA GLU A 192 5.17 18.77 3.33
C GLU A 192 5.62 18.47 4.77
N SER A 193 5.93 17.20 5.06
CA SER A 193 6.34 16.75 6.40
C SER A 193 7.64 17.42 6.87
N LYS A 194 8.62 17.61 5.97
CA LYS A 194 9.88 18.27 6.29
C LYS A 194 9.67 19.76 6.50
N ALA A 195 8.83 20.41 5.71
CA ALA A 195 8.48 21.82 5.89
C ALA A 195 7.71 22.06 7.21
N GLN A 196 6.81 21.14 7.58
CA GLN A 196 6.15 21.15 8.89
C GLN A 196 7.17 21.04 10.03
N ALA A 197 8.09 20.09 9.94
CA ALA A 197 9.13 19.89 10.95
C ALA A 197 10.08 21.11 11.08
N GLU A 198 10.38 21.82 9.98
CA GLU A 198 11.14 23.09 10.05
C GLU A 198 10.44 24.14 10.93
N ARG A 199 9.12 24.30 10.77
CA ARG A 199 8.32 25.22 11.58
C ARG A 199 8.30 24.80 13.05
N GLU A 200 8.14 23.50 13.31
CA GLU A 200 8.18 22.96 14.67
C GLU A 200 9.54 23.18 15.34
N VAL A 201 10.65 22.97 14.63
CA VAL A 201 12.00 23.25 15.12
C VAL A 201 12.17 24.74 15.44
N SER A 202 11.77 25.62 14.52
CA SER A 202 11.82 27.08 14.72
C SER A 202 11.06 27.49 15.97
N HIS A 203 9.79 27.14 16.07
CA HIS A 203 8.92 27.53 17.19
C HIS A 203 9.41 26.95 18.52
N ALA A 204 9.77 25.66 18.57
CA ALA A 204 10.21 25.01 19.80
C ALA A 204 11.54 25.55 20.32
N CYS A 205 12.47 25.90 19.42
CA CYS A 205 13.76 26.47 19.82
C CYS A 205 13.62 27.94 20.22
N GLU A 206 12.84 28.74 19.51
CA GLU A 206 12.55 30.14 19.88
C GLU A 206 11.86 30.23 21.24
N ALA A 207 10.83 29.41 21.47
CA ALA A 207 10.13 29.36 22.76
C ALA A 207 11.05 28.93 23.92
N ALA A 208 12.06 28.12 23.65
CA ALA A 208 13.05 27.67 24.64
C ALA A 208 14.28 28.60 24.75
N GLY A 209 14.37 29.67 23.96
CA GLY A 209 15.58 30.50 23.87
C GLY A 209 16.82 29.73 23.38
N ARG A 210 16.63 28.62 22.65
CA ARG A 210 17.70 27.76 22.14
C ARG A 210 18.11 28.19 20.74
N ALA A 211 19.41 28.22 20.47
CA ALA A 211 19.89 28.47 19.12
C ALA A 211 19.54 27.28 18.20
N TYR A 212 19.09 27.56 16.98
CA TYR A 212 18.80 26.52 16.00
C TYR A 212 19.32 26.88 14.61
N SER A 213 19.49 25.84 13.79
CA SER A 213 19.86 25.96 12.39
C SER A 213 19.16 24.88 11.56
N ILE A 214 18.65 25.24 10.39
CA ILE A 214 18.01 24.36 9.42
C ILE A 214 18.92 24.29 8.20
N VAL A 215 19.45 23.10 7.92
CA VAL A 215 20.33 22.85 6.77
C VAL A 215 19.56 22.09 5.70
N ARG A 216 19.46 22.66 4.50
CA ARG A 216 18.65 22.15 3.38
C ARG A 216 19.55 21.67 2.24
N PRO A 217 19.98 20.40 2.23
CA PRO A 217 20.61 19.82 1.05
C PRO A 217 19.63 19.67 -0.12
N SER A 218 20.14 19.74 -1.35
CA SER A 218 19.39 19.36 -2.57
C SER A 218 19.50 17.85 -2.83
N VAL A 219 19.44 17.40 -4.09
CA VAL A 219 19.57 15.97 -4.43
C VAL A 219 21.02 15.53 -4.19
N ILE A 220 21.24 14.80 -3.10
CA ILE A 220 22.58 14.33 -2.72
C ILE A 220 22.98 13.16 -3.60
N ILE A 221 24.16 13.25 -4.23
CA ILE A 221 24.80 12.16 -4.95
C ILE A 221 26.08 11.69 -4.26
N GLY A 222 26.69 10.62 -4.77
CA GLY A 222 27.91 10.08 -4.19
C GLY A 222 29.11 11.05 -4.27
N PRO A 223 30.26 10.67 -3.69
CA PRO A 223 31.39 11.59 -3.50
C PRO A 223 31.96 12.16 -4.81
N SER A 224 32.31 13.46 -4.76
CA SER A 224 32.83 14.21 -5.91
C SER A 224 34.12 13.63 -6.48
N ALA A 225 35.03 13.11 -5.64
CA ALA A 225 36.32 12.62 -6.14
C ALA A 225 36.26 11.15 -6.60
N SER A 226 35.48 10.28 -5.97
CA SER A 226 35.36 8.88 -6.40
C SER A 226 34.35 8.68 -7.52
N ARG A 227 33.38 9.60 -7.67
CA ARG A 227 32.27 9.51 -8.62
C ARG A 227 31.48 8.19 -8.53
N ARG A 228 31.58 7.49 -7.40
CA ARG A 228 30.80 6.28 -7.07
C ARG A 228 29.44 6.66 -6.51
N SER A 229 28.55 5.69 -6.31
CA SER A 229 27.25 5.95 -5.67
C SER A 229 27.37 6.40 -4.21
N GLY A 230 28.49 6.08 -3.54
CA GLY A 230 28.61 6.31 -2.09
C GLY A 230 27.75 5.37 -1.24
N GLY A 231 27.19 4.31 -1.83
CA GLY A 231 26.23 3.43 -1.15
C GLY A 231 24.78 3.91 -1.23
N THR A 232 24.52 5.14 -1.72
CA THR A 232 23.12 5.55 -1.92
C THR A 232 22.47 4.78 -3.07
N ARG A 233 21.19 4.43 -2.86
CA ARG A 233 20.31 3.81 -3.87
C ARG A 233 19.04 4.64 -4.07
N PHE A 234 19.03 5.89 -3.61
CA PHE A 234 17.90 6.81 -3.69
C PHE A 234 18.09 7.87 -4.78
N GLY A 235 17.05 8.66 -5.05
CA GLY A 235 17.09 9.72 -6.05
C GLY A 235 17.44 9.18 -7.44
N ILE A 236 18.39 9.82 -8.13
CA ILE A 236 18.80 9.41 -9.47
C ILE A 236 19.33 7.97 -9.52
N TYR A 237 20.04 7.49 -8.48
CA TYR A 237 20.55 6.13 -8.44
C TYR A 237 19.43 5.10 -8.30
N GLY A 238 18.37 5.44 -7.57
CA GLY A 238 17.15 4.62 -7.50
C GLY A 238 16.50 4.51 -8.86
N PHE A 239 16.25 5.66 -9.51
CA PHE A 239 15.64 5.71 -10.83
C PHE A 239 16.46 4.96 -11.90
N VAL A 240 17.78 5.20 -11.97
CA VAL A 240 18.70 4.52 -12.91
C VAL A 240 18.77 3.03 -12.63
N ARG A 241 18.74 2.60 -11.36
CA ARG A 241 18.72 1.17 -11.03
C ARG A 241 17.47 0.49 -11.54
N GLU A 242 16.31 1.11 -11.38
CA GLU A 242 15.05 0.55 -11.91
C GLU A 242 15.07 0.47 -13.44
N LEU A 243 15.52 1.54 -14.12
CA LEU A 243 15.71 1.50 -15.58
C LEU A 243 16.74 0.46 -16.02
N TYR A 244 17.85 0.31 -15.30
CA TYR A 244 18.87 -0.71 -15.55
C TYR A 244 18.30 -2.11 -15.46
N ARG A 245 17.50 -2.37 -14.42
CA ARG A 245 16.84 -3.67 -14.22
C ARG A 245 15.83 -3.97 -15.33
N LEU A 246 15.10 -2.95 -15.79
CA LEU A 246 14.10 -3.02 -16.87
C LEU A 246 14.69 -2.87 -18.29
N ARG A 247 16.01 -2.71 -18.44
CA ARG A 247 16.61 -2.29 -19.72
C ARG A 247 16.33 -3.24 -20.88
N ARG A 248 16.15 -4.55 -20.61
CA ARG A 248 15.86 -5.56 -21.63
C ARG A 248 14.41 -5.47 -22.11
N GLU A 249 13.51 -5.10 -21.23
CA GLU A 249 12.08 -4.86 -21.49
C GLU A 249 11.90 -3.57 -22.25
N LEU A 250 12.53 -2.51 -21.77
CA LEU A 250 12.51 -1.19 -22.40
C LEU A 250 13.16 -1.20 -23.78
N ALA A 251 14.15 -2.07 -24.04
CA ALA A 251 14.73 -2.25 -25.36
C ALA A 251 13.75 -2.84 -26.40
N GLN A 252 12.66 -3.49 -25.97
CA GLN A 252 11.63 -4.01 -26.87
C GLN A 252 10.54 -2.99 -27.17
N VAL A 253 10.53 -1.88 -26.44
CA VAL A 253 9.54 -0.82 -26.62
C VAL A 253 9.87 -0.05 -27.90
N THR A 254 8.91 0.03 -28.83
CA THR A 254 9.11 0.73 -30.11
C THR A 254 8.69 2.20 -30.06
N ASP A 255 7.73 2.53 -29.20
CA ASP A 255 7.20 3.88 -29.05
C ASP A 255 8.02 4.66 -28.00
N PRO A 256 8.27 5.96 -28.18
CA PRO A 256 8.95 6.75 -27.15
C PRO A 256 8.17 6.74 -25.83
N LEU A 257 8.85 6.43 -24.72
CA LEU A 257 8.38 6.63 -23.36
C LEU A 257 8.51 8.13 -23.02
N ARG A 258 7.37 8.83 -22.98
CA ARG A 258 7.33 10.29 -22.78
C ARG A 258 7.22 10.64 -21.30
N LEU A 259 8.30 11.12 -20.71
CA LEU A 259 8.35 11.66 -19.35
C LEU A 259 7.86 13.11 -19.35
N LEU A 260 6.81 13.39 -18.57
CA LEU A 260 6.21 14.71 -18.50
C LEU A 260 7.03 15.68 -17.63
N GLY A 261 7.25 16.90 -18.12
CA GLY A 261 7.83 17.99 -17.34
C GLY A 261 7.95 19.31 -18.09
N HIS A 262 8.40 20.35 -17.40
CA HIS A 262 8.48 21.72 -17.90
C HIS A 262 9.80 21.97 -18.66
N GLU A 263 9.76 22.73 -19.76
CA GLU A 263 10.91 22.96 -20.65
C GLU A 263 12.11 23.60 -19.93
N GLY A 264 11.86 24.56 -19.03
CA GLY A 264 12.88 25.19 -18.18
C GLY A 264 13.25 24.43 -16.90
N ALA A 265 12.86 23.16 -16.73
CA ALA A 265 13.13 22.42 -15.50
C ALA A 265 14.61 22.05 -15.35
N GLY A 266 15.13 22.21 -14.14
CA GLY A 266 16.48 21.82 -13.77
C GLY A 266 16.50 21.18 -12.39
N VAL A 267 17.40 20.22 -12.20
CA VAL A 267 17.58 19.49 -10.94
C VAL A 267 18.88 19.95 -10.29
N ASN A 268 18.80 20.46 -9.06
CA ASN A 268 19.99 20.79 -8.29
C ASN A 268 20.55 19.52 -7.64
N MET A 269 21.77 19.16 -8.00
CA MET A 269 22.46 17.98 -7.47
C MET A 269 23.73 18.41 -6.73
N VAL A 270 24.06 17.72 -5.64
CA VAL A 270 25.21 18.06 -4.80
C VAL A 270 25.93 16.78 -4.34
N PRO A 271 27.24 16.65 -4.53
CA PRO A 271 28.01 15.54 -3.97
C PRO A 271 27.98 15.50 -2.45
N VAL A 272 27.87 14.32 -1.84
CA VAL A 272 27.73 14.14 -0.39
C VAL A 272 28.90 14.75 0.40
N ASP A 273 30.11 14.69 -0.12
CA ASP A 273 31.30 15.30 0.48
C ASP A 273 31.26 16.83 0.47
N HIS A 274 30.62 17.45 -0.53
CA HIS A 274 30.37 18.89 -0.53
C HIS A 274 29.34 19.28 0.55
N VAL A 275 28.28 18.48 0.71
CA VAL A 275 27.28 18.68 1.80
C VAL A 275 27.95 18.53 3.17
N VAL A 276 28.77 17.50 3.35
CA VAL A 276 29.51 17.28 4.60
C VAL A 276 30.48 18.42 4.89
N LEU A 277 31.20 18.92 3.88
CA LEU A 277 32.07 20.09 4.05
C LEU A 277 31.28 21.31 4.53
N ASP A 278 30.11 21.58 3.95
CA ASP A 278 29.24 22.68 4.38
C ASP A 278 28.74 22.50 5.81
N MET A 279 28.30 21.30 6.19
CA MET A 279 27.86 20.99 7.57
C MET A 279 28.98 21.22 8.58
N LEU A 280 30.19 20.77 8.25
CA LEU A 280 31.37 20.92 9.11
C LEU A 280 31.82 22.37 9.21
N ARG A 281 31.79 23.12 8.09
CA ARG A 281 32.06 24.57 8.07
C ARG A 281 31.08 25.34 8.95
N LEU A 282 29.78 25.05 8.84
CA LEU A 282 28.75 25.69 9.66
C LEU A 282 28.97 25.42 11.16
N SER A 283 29.31 24.18 11.55
CA SER A 283 29.68 23.86 12.94
C SER A 283 30.93 24.64 13.40
N ALA A 284 31.94 24.74 12.54
CA ALA A 284 33.17 25.48 12.84
C ALA A 284 32.92 26.97 13.09
N THR A 285 32.13 27.62 12.21
CA THR A 285 31.84 29.06 12.27
C THR A 285 30.71 29.42 13.24
N GLY A 286 30.04 28.44 13.85
CA GLY A 286 28.92 28.70 14.74
C GLY A 286 27.65 29.13 13.99
N PHE A 287 27.50 28.69 12.75
CA PHE A 287 26.31 28.90 11.90
C PHE A 287 26.05 30.38 11.55
N GLU A 288 27.09 31.10 11.14
CA GLU A 288 26.96 32.47 10.59
C GLU A 288 26.03 32.50 9.36
N GLY A 289 25.29 33.60 9.18
CA GLY A 289 24.42 33.81 8.00
C GLY A 289 22.93 33.59 8.22
N GLY A 290 22.49 33.30 9.44
CA GLY A 290 21.07 33.17 9.81
C GLY A 290 20.68 31.73 10.17
N PRO A 291 19.40 31.45 10.46
CA PRO A 291 18.95 30.14 10.93
C PRO A 291 18.74 29.11 9.81
N VAL A 292 18.78 29.51 8.53
CA VAL A 292 18.49 28.63 7.39
C VAL A 292 19.65 28.67 6.40
N HIS A 293 20.11 27.50 5.94
CA HIS A 293 21.23 27.37 5.01
C HIS A 293 20.92 26.36 3.90
N HIS A 294 21.22 26.70 2.66
CA HIS A 294 21.08 25.83 1.49
C HIS A 294 22.41 25.14 1.17
N LEU A 295 22.44 23.81 1.31
CA LEU A 295 23.62 22.97 1.09
C LEU A 295 23.52 22.36 -0.32
N VAL A 296 23.53 23.25 -1.32
CA VAL A 296 23.16 22.97 -2.71
C VAL A 296 24.34 23.17 -3.66
N GLY A 297 24.28 22.58 -4.85
CA GLY A 297 25.20 22.89 -5.94
C GLY A 297 24.96 24.32 -6.48
N PRO A 298 25.97 24.97 -7.08
CA PRO A 298 25.84 26.34 -7.58
C PRO A 298 24.97 26.47 -8.85
N VAL A 299 24.68 25.36 -9.52
CA VAL A 299 23.93 25.32 -10.78
C VAL A 299 23.01 24.09 -10.83
N GLU A 300 21.85 24.25 -11.48
CA GLU A 300 20.94 23.16 -11.80
C GLU A 300 21.33 22.47 -13.12
N LEU A 301 21.25 21.14 -13.16
CA LEU A 301 21.39 20.38 -14.40
C LEU A 301 20.04 20.37 -15.15
N PRO A 302 20.01 20.66 -16.47
CA PRO A 302 18.78 20.61 -17.26
C PRO A 302 18.16 19.21 -17.22
N ALA A 303 16.88 19.10 -16.86
CA ALA A 303 16.20 17.82 -16.69
C ALA A 303 16.20 16.99 -18.00
N VAL A 304 15.98 17.66 -19.15
CA VAL A 304 16.06 17.04 -20.47
C VAL A 304 17.42 16.39 -20.73
N GLY A 305 18.51 17.12 -20.46
CA GLY A 305 19.87 16.61 -20.66
C GLY A 305 20.20 15.45 -19.72
N MET A 306 19.67 15.45 -18.50
CA MET A 306 19.83 14.33 -17.57
C MET A 306 19.12 13.07 -18.09
N VAL A 307 17.88 13.20 -18.58
CA VAL A 307 17.13 12.09 -19.18
C VAL A 307 17.88 11.52 -20.38
N ASP A 308 18.41 12.37 -21.26
CA ASP A 308 19.20 11.95 -22.42
C ASP A 308 20.45 11.16 -22.00
N ARG A 309 21.18 11.63 -20.98
CA ARG A 309 22.37 10.92 -20.46
C ARG A 309 22.02 9.57 -19.85
N MET A 310 20.95 9.50 -19.06
CA MET A 310 20.47 8.23 -18.51
C MET A 310 20.10 7.26 -19.63
N SER A 311 19.36 7.73 -20.65
CA SER A 311 18.98 6.92 -21.81
C SER A 311 20.22 6.37 -22.53
N HIS A 312 21.20 7.24 -22.83
CA HIS A 312 22.44 6.85 -23.49
C HIS A 312 23.26 5.85 -22.65
N ALA A 313 23.47 6.11 -21.36
CA ALA A 313 24.24 5.26 -20.46
C ALA A 313 23.63 3.84 -20.35
N LEU A 314 22.30 3.76 -20.35
CA LEU A 314 21.54 2.50 -20.30
C LEU A 314 21.35 1.84 -21.67
N ARG A 315 21.79 2.49 -22.75
CA ARG A 315 21.57 2.09 -24.15
C ARG A 315 20.08 1.93 -24.48
N LEU A 316 19.26 2.82 -23.93
CA LEU A 316 17.85 2.97 -24.24
C LEU A 316 17.69 4.09 -25.26
N SER A 317 16.87 3.89 -26.28
CA SER A 317 16.51 4.91 -27.29
C SER A 317 15.08 5.42 -27.14
N ILE A 318 14.40 5.01 -26.08
CA ILE A 318 12.96 5.22 -25.91
C ILE A 318 12.62 6.40 -25.00
N LEU A 319 13.54 6.87 -24.14
CA LEU A 319 13.21 7.92 -23.16
C LEU A 319 13.15 9.28 -23.87
N SER A 320 12.07 10.02 -23.63
CA SER A 320 11.90 11.39 -24.12
C SER A 320 11.29 12.26 -23.04
N PHE A 321 11.71 13.52 -22.95
CA PHE A 321 11.13 14.49 -22.02
C PHE A 321 10.20 15.45 -22.79
N THR A 322 8.93 15.57 -22.39
CA THR A 322 7.93 16.40 -23.07
C THR A 322 7.05 17.18 -22.10
N THR A 323 6.52 18.32 -22.52
CA THR A 323 5.60 19.16 -21.72
C THR A 323 4.17 18.66 -21.70
N HIS A 324 3.75 17.97 -22.75
CA HIS A 324 2.42 17.39 -22.89
C HIS A 324 2.47 16.16 -23.80
N ARG A 325 1.45 15.31 -23.72
CA ARG A 325 1.28 14.17 -24.63
C ARG A 325 0.15 14.47 -25.60
N GLU A 326 0.41 14.27 -26.88
CA GLU A 326 -0.58 14.42 -27.96
C GLU A 326 -1.55 13.22 -28.02
N THR A 327 -1.15 12.08 -27.46
CA THR A 327 -1.92 10.82 -27.44
C THR A 327 -2.02 10.26 -26.03
N GLU A 328 -3.01 9.41 -25.77
CA GLU A 328 -3.15 8.71 -24.48
C GLU A 328 -1.87 7.97 -24.09
N ALA A 329 -1.64 7.88 -22.78
CA ALA A 329 -0.52 7.16 -22.20
C ALA A 329 -0.64 5.65 -22.50
N SER A 330 0.41 5.07 -23.07
CA SER A 330 0.54 3.61 -23.19
C SER A 330 0.56 2.94 -21.80
N PRO A 331 0.24 1.63 -21.68
CA PRO A 331 0.31 0.94 -20.38
C PRO A 331 1.66 1.07 -19.67
N ILE A 332 2.75 1.07 -20.44
CA ILE A 332 4.10 1.30 -19.90
C ILE A 332 4.29 2.75 -19.43
N GLU A 333 3.80 3.76 -20.18
CA GLU A 333 3.82 5.16 -19.74
C GLU A 333 2.99 5.39 -18.47
N GLN A 334 1.79 4.79 -18.38
CA GLN A 334 0.94 4.88 -17.18
C GLN A 334 1.66 4.30 -15.96
N LEU A 335 2.38 3.19 -16.14
CA LEU A 335 3.21 2.60 -15.10
C LEU A 335 4.34 3.55 -14.68
N PHE A 336 5.03 4.16 -15.66
CA PHE A 336 6.06 5.17 -15.37
C PHE A 336 5.50 6.44 -14.74
N ASP A 337 4.29 6.88 -15.05
CA ASP A 337 3.66 8.05 -14.42
C ASP A 337 3.31 7.77 -12.97
N LEU A 338 2.65 6.63 -12.71
CA LEU A 338 2.27 6.22 -11.37
C LEU A 338 3.48 6.12 -10.45
N ARG A 339 4.61 5.59 -10.96
CA ARG A 339 5.82 5.34 -10.15
C ARG A 339 6.84 6.47 -10.22
N GLY A 340 6.79 7.24 -11.30
CA GLY A 340 7.56 8.46 -11.53
C GLY A 340 6.94 9.69 -10.87
N ALA A 341 5.73 9.62 -10.32
CA ALA A 341 5.03 10.76 -9.71
C ALA A 341 5.89 11.53 -8.69
N PHE A 342 6.67 10.81 -7.88
CA PHE A 342 7.64 11.45 -6.99
C PHE A 342 8.75 12.19 -7.75
N TYR A 343 9.32 11.58 -8.79
CA TYR A 343 10.37 12.18 -9.60
C TYR A 343 9.86 13.32 -10.51
N ALA A 344 8.58 13.29 -10.87
CA ALA A 344 7.95 14.30 -11.70
C ALA A 344 8.01 15.68 -11.04
N SER A 345 8.01 15.77 -9.71
CA SER A 345 8.12 17.06 -8.99
C SER A 345 9.35 17.87 -9.39
N TYR A 346 10.49 17.20 -9.62
CA TYR A 346 11.74 17.82 -10.04
C TYR A 346 11.66 18.37 -11.47
N GLY A 347 10.79 17.79 -12.30
CA GLY A 347 10.54 18.19 -13.68
C GLY A 347 9.47 19.26 -13.84
N LEU A 348 8.61 19.52 -12.85
CA LEU A 348 7.41 20.37 -13.05
C LEU A 348 7.61 21.85 -12.72
N ASN A 349 8.39 22.15 -11.67
CA ASN A 349 8.45 23.47 -11.07
C ASN A 349 9.89 24.01 -11.08
N PRO A 350 10.28 24.80 -12.10
CA PRO A 350 11.64 25.36 -12.19
C PRO A 350 12.01 26.21 -10.98
N LYS A 351 13.07 25.83 -10.28
CA LYS A 351 13.58 26.51 -9.08
C LYS A 351 15.10 26.66 -9.16
N ARG A 352 15.60 27.72 -8.53
CA ARG A 352 17.02 27.92 -8.23
C ARG A 352 17.16 28.22 -6.75
N PHE A 353 18.19 27.71 -6.09
CA PHE A 353 18.38 27.91 -4.65
C PHE A 353 19.43 28.98 -4.40
N ALA A 354 19.06 30.05 -3.68
CA ALA A 354 20.04 31.02 -3.20
C ALA A 354 20.97 30.35 -2.19
N ARG A 355 22.23 30.78 -2.11
CA ARG A 355 23.24 30.17 -1.23
C ARG A 355 24.20 31.26 -0.75
N ALA A 356 24.32 31.42 0.57
CA ALA A 356 25.29 32.34 1.19
C ALA A 356 26.66 31.68 1.41
N LEU A 357 26.71 30.36 1.61
CA LEU A 357 27.97 29.63 1.76
C LEU A 357 28.81 29.70 0.47
N PRO A 358 30.16 29.69 0.57
CA PRO A 358 31.03 29.68 -0.60
C PRO A 358 30.61 28.58 -1.60
N PRO A 359 30.52 28.89 -2.90
CA PRO A 359 30.07 27.92 -3.89
C PRO A 359 31.08 26.80 -4.07
N HIS A 360 30.59 25.57 -4.21
CA HIS A 360 31.39 24.44 -4.66
C HIS A 360 31.60 24.48 -6.18
N PRO A 361 32.53 23.68 -6.74
CA PRO A 361 32.60 23.51 -8.20
C PRO A 361 31.25 23.03 -8.79
N PRO A 362 30.82 23.60 -9.94
CA PRO A 362 29.56 23.21 -10.57
C PRO A 362 29.63 21.79 -11.15
N LEU A 363 28.57 21.00 -10.95
CA LEU A 363 28.38 19.76 -11.69
C LEU A 363 27.94 20.05 -13.12
N THR A 364 28.46 19.28 -14.07
CA THR A 364 28.08 19.32 -15.49
C THR A 364 27.36 18.03 -15.90
N LEU A 365 26.73 18.04 -17.08
CA LEU A 365 26.18 16.80 -17.66
C LEU A 365 27.29 15.75 -17.96
N ALA A 366 28.52 16.20 -18.25
CA ALA A 366 29.65 15.30 -18.44
C ALA A 366 30.07 14.63 -17.12
N ASP A 367 29.96 15.36 -16.00
CA ASP A 367 30.18 14.77 -14.68
C ASP A 367 29.16 13.68 -14.37
N LEU A 368 27.91 13.91 -14.75
CA LEU A 368 26.83 12.93 -14.58
C LEU A 368 27.11 11.65 -15.38
N ASP A 369 27.65 11.75 -16.60
CA ASP A 369 28.02 10.57 -17.41
C ASP A 369 29.02 9.65 -16.67
N VAL A 370 29.97 10.24 -15.92
CA VAL A 370 30.94 9.48 -15.11
C VAL A 370 30.26 8.80 -13.93
N TYR A 371 29.38 9.51 -13.20
CA TYR A 371 28.61 8.93 -12.10
C TYR A 371 27.73 7.77 -12.55
N LEU A 372 27.03 7.93 -13.68
CA LEU A 372 26.19 6.89 -14.27
C LEU A 372 27.04 5.68 -14.65
N SER A 373 28.15 5.88 -15.36
CA SER A 373 29.03 4.79 -15.78
C SER A 373 29.60 4.00 -14.59
N SER A 374 30.05 4.71 -13.55
CA SER A 374 30.55 4.11 -12.31
C SER A 374 29.48 3.27 -11.63
N TYR A 375 28.27 3.82 -11.50
CA TYR A 375 27.15 3.13 -10.86
C TYR A 375 26.66 1.91 -11.66
N LEU A 376 26.62 1.99 -12.99
CA LEU A 376 26.28 0.84 -13.83
C LEU A 376 27.29 -0.30 -13.70
N ALA A 377 28.57 0.01 -13.46
CA ALA A 377 29.59 -0.98 -13.15
C ALA A 377 29.41 -1.58 -11.74
N GLU A 378 28.97 -0.79 -10.75
CA GLU A 378 28.57 -1.29 -9.43
C GLU A 378 27.41 -2.29 -9.56
N LEU A 379 26.33 -1.92 -10.25
CA LEU A 379 25.17 -2.78 -10.48
C LEU A 379 25.51 -4.07 -11.25
N ALA A 380 26.48 -4.01 -12.18
CA ALA A 380 26.96 -5.19 -12.88
C ALA A 380 27.67 -6.18 -11.94
N ARG A 381 28.53 -5.68 -11.04
CA ARG A 381 29.23 -6.51 -10.05
C ARG A 381 28.30 -7.11 -9.01
N GLU A 382 27.30 -6.35 -8.54
CA GLU A 382 26.28 -6.85 -7.61
C GLU A 382 25.56 -8.09 -8.16
N ARG A 383 25.35 -8.15 -9.49
CA ARG A 383 24.72 -9.29 -10.16
C ARG A 383 25.60 -10.55 -10.19
N GLU A 384 26.92 -10.39 -10.15
CA GLU A 384 27.89 -11.50 -10.22
C GLU A 384 28.10 -12.16 -8.84
N GLY A 385 27.79 -11.46 -7.74
CA GLY A 385 27.89 -11.98 -6.35
C GLY A 385 26.71 -12.87 -5.93
N GLN A 386 26.41 -13.92 -6.70
CA GLN A 386 25.19 -14.75 -6.57
C GLN A 386 24.86 -15.15 -5.11
N VAL A 387 23.62 -14.86 -4.71
CA VAL A 387 22.98 -15.22 -3.43
C VAL A 387 22.84 -16.73 -3.23
N PHE A 388 22.69 -17.48 -4.33
CA PHE A 388 22.48 -18.92 -4.33
C PHE A 388 23.58 -19.65 -5.08
N THR A 389 23.86 -20.90 -4.69
CA THR A 389 24.67 -21.83 -5.49
C THR A 389 23.78 -22.62 -6.44
N PRO A 390 23.94 -22.53 -7.77
CA PRO A 390 23.12 -23.25 -8.72
C PRO A 390 23.53 -24.73 -8.81
N VAL A 391 22.55 -25.61 -8.99
CA VAL A 391 22.71 -27.05 -9.20
C VAL A 391 21.83 -27.48 -10.36
N GLN A 392 22.42 -28.05 -11.41
CA GLN A 392 21.65 -28.64 -12.51
C GLN A 392 21.09 -30.00 -12.10
N VAL A 393 19.79 -30.17 -12.33
CA VAL A 393 19.03 -31.36 -11.96
C VAL A 393 18.28 -31.85 -13.19
N ARG A 394 18.47 -33.13 -13.50
CA ARG A 394 17.69 -33.80 -14.54
C ARG A 394 16.45 -34.43 -13.92
N ALA A 395 15.28 -33.93 -14.29
CA ALA A 395 13.98 -34.45 -13.84
C ALA A 395 13.72 -35.87 -14.36
N SER A 396 12.74 -36.56 -13.78
CA SER A 396 12.40 -37.95 -14.10
C SER A 396 11.96 -38.17 -15.55
N ASP A 397 11.39 -37.15 -16.19
CA ASP A 397 11.04 -37.15 -17.62
C ASP A 397 12.16 -36.63 -18.53
N GLY A 398 13.35 -36.39 -17.98
CA GLY A 398 14.56 -36.02 -18.71
C GLY A 398 14.75 -34.53 -18.94
N ALA A 399 13.81 -33.68 -18.51
CA ALA A 399 13.94 -32.22 -18.54
C ALA A 399 15.06 -31.73 -17.60
N GLU A 400 15.76 -30.66 -17.99
CA GLU A 400 16.78 -30.03 -17.15
C GLU A 400 16.17 -28.88 -16.35
N VAL A 401 16.39 -28.89 -15.04
CA VAL A 401 15.89 -27.91 -14.08
C VAL A 401 17.05 -27.34 -13.28
N CYS A 402 17.08 -26.02 -13.12
CA CYS A 402 18.08 -25.32 -12.33
C CYS A 402 17.57 -25.15 -10.90
N ALA A 403 18.17 -25.88 -9.96
CA ALA A 403 17.94 -25.73 -8.53
C ALA A 403 18.99 -24.80 -7.90
N PHE A 404 18.70 -24.34 -6.70
CA PHE A 404 19.48 -23.35 -5.97
C PHE A 404 19.53 -23.72 -4.49
N THR A 405 20.72 -23.62 -3.89
CA THR A 405 20.92 -23.88 -2.45
C THR A 405 21.59 -22.71 -1.76
N ARG A 406 21.22 -22.46 -0.50
CA ARG A 406 21.90 -21.51 0.39
C ARG A 406 21.91 -22.05 1.83
N GLY A 407 22.91 -21.67 2.61
CA GLY A 407 23.09 -22.10 4.00
C GLY A 407 24.01 -23.31 4.12
N ASP A 408 24.35 -23.66 5.36
CA ASP A 408 25.22 -24.80 5.65
C ASP A 408 24.53 -26.12 5.24
N PRO A 409 25.18 -27.01 4.46
CA PRO A 409 24.61 -28.31 4.07
C PRO A 409 24.18 -29.22 5.23
N THR A 410 24.70 -28.99 6.44
CA THR A 410 24.40 -29.75 7.67
C THR A 410 23.16 -29.26 8.40
N HIS A 411 22.66 -28.06 8.08
CA HIS A 411 21.46 -27.51 8.69
C HIS A 411 20.19 -28.26 8.24
N PRO A 412 19.11 -28.24 9.05
CA PRO A 412 17.81 -28.74 8.65
C PRO A 412 17.32 -28.09 7.36
N VAL A 413 16.59 -28.84 6.54
CA VAL A 413 16.20 -28.40 5.19
C VAL A 413 14.87 -27.68 5.19
N LEU A 414 14.84 -26.53 4.54
CA LEU A 414 13.63 -25.77 4.21
C LEU A 414 13.55 -25.56 2.71
N VAL A 415 12.39 -25.87 2.12
CA VAL A 415 12.16 -25.71 0.67
C VAL A 415 11.32 -24.47 0.43
N LEU A 416 11.74 -23.60 -0.49
CA LEU A 416 10.95 -22.47 -0.98
C LEU A 416 10.42 -22.80 -2.39
N CYS A 417 9.10 -23.01 -2.51
CA CYS A 417 8.39 -23.11 -3.78
C CYS A 417 8.02 -21.69 -4.26
N ASN A 418 8.74 -21.21 -5.27
CA ASN A 418 8.50 -19.89 -5.87
C ASN A 418 7.18 -19.84 -6.64
N ALA A 419 6.69 -18.64 -6.89
CA ALA A 419 5.60 -18.42 -7.82
C ALA A 419 6.02 -18.82 -9.25
N TYR A 420 5.08 -19.34 -10.04
CA TYR A 420 5.30 -19.76 -11.41
C TYR A 420 5.95 -18.65 -12.23
N ALA A 421 6.96 -19.03 -13.01
CA ALA A 421 7.70 -18.16 -13.92
C ALA A 421 8.49 -17.01 -13.29
N MET A 422 8.47 -16.88 -11.97
CA MET A 422 9.26 -15.88 -11.26
C MET A 422 10.71 -16.34 -11.12
N PRO A 423 11.70 -15.43 -11.28
CA PRO A 423 13.09 -15.75 -11.05
C PRO A 423 13.37 -16.05 -9.57
N GLU A 424 14.38 -16.88 -9.31
CA GLU A 424 14.84 -17.22 -7.95
C GLU A 424 15.23 -15.99 -7.12
N GLU A 425 15.58 -14.89 -7.78
CA GLU A 425 15.87 -13.59 -7.18
C GLU A 425 14.75 -13.08 -6.24
N PHE A 426 13.47 -13.47 -6.46
CA PHE A 426 12.37 -13.15 -5.54
C PHE A 426 12.54 -13.76 -4.15
N LEU A 427 13.14 -14.94 -4.08
CA LEU A 427 13.33 -15.66 -2.83
C LEU A 427 14.67 -15.33 -2.18
N ALA A 428 15.55 -14.61 -2.86
CA ALA A 428 16.91 -14.35 -2.40
C ALA A 428 16.96 -13.65 -1.02
N PRO A 429 16.22 -12.56 -0.75
CA PRO A 429 16.25 -11.92 0.57
C PRO A 429 15.68 -12.81 1.68
N LEU A 430 14.63 -13.58 1.39
CA LEU A 430 14.03 -14.50 2.35
C LEU A 430 14.98 -15.65 2.66
N ALA A 431 15.57 -16.25 1.62
CA ALA A 431 16.55 -17.31 1.75
C ALA A 431 17.81 -16.83 2.49
N GLN A 432 18.23 -15.59 2.29
CA GLN A 432 19.33 -15.00 3.05
C GLN A 432 19.05 -14.97 4.55
N ARG A 433 17.86 -14.52 4.94
CA ARG A 433 17.44 -14.45 6.35
C ARG A 433 17.32 -15.84 6.98
N LEU A 434 16.82 -16.83 6.23
CA LEU A 434 16.65 -18.20 6.71
C LEU A 434 17.98 -19.00 6.71
N ALA A 435 18.95 -18.64 5.88
CA ALA A 435 20.18 -19.43 5.67
C ALA A 435 21.08 -19.54 6.91
N GLU A 436 20.89 -18.67 7.91
CA GLU A 436 21.64 -18.74 9.17
C GLU A 436 21.37 -20.03 9.94
N LYS A 437 20.13 -20.56 9.87
CA LYS A 437 19.70 -21.75 10.62
C LYS A 437 19.25 -22.91 9.74
N TRP A 438 19.00 -22.63 8.46
CA TRP A 438 18.40 -23.58 7.54
C TRP A 438 19.24 -23.78 6.29
N ARG A 439 19.24 -25.00 5.76
CA ARG A 439 19.64 -25.26 4.38
C ARG A 439 18.45 -24.98 3.49
N VAL A 440 18.46 -23.82 2.84
CA VAL A 440 17.37 -23.37 1.97
C VAL A 440 17.56 -23.94 0.56
N VAL A 441 16.51 -24.56 0.03
CA VAL A 441 16.48 -25.11 -1.33
C VAL A 441 15.33 -24.49 -2.12
N THR A 442 15.60 -24.07 -3.34
CA THR A 442 14.58 -23.65 -4.31
C THR A 442 14.96 -24.04 -5.73
N TRP A 443 14.07 -23.83 -6.69
CA TRP A 443 14.35 -24.09 -8.10
C TRP A 443 13.53 -23.18 -9.00
N ASN A 444 14.02 -22.99 -10.22
CA ASN A 444 13.26 -22.35 -11.26
C ASN A 444 12.18 -23.31 -11.78
N THR A 445 10.92 -22.89 -11.77
CA THR A 445 9.84 -23.70 -12.34
C THR A 445 10.19 -24.10 -13.77
N ARG A 446 9.96 -25.35 -14.17
CA ARG A 446 10.28 -25.75 -15.55
C ARG A 446 9.59 -24.81 -16.55
N TRP A 447 10.28 -24.58 -17.68
CA TRP A 447 9.93 -23.65 -18.77
C TRP A 447 10.09 -22.13 -18.50
N LEU A 448 10.07 -21.64 -17.26
CA LEU A 448 10.22 -20.21 -16.94
C LEU A 448 10.83 -20.00 -15.54
N PRO A 449 11.70 -19.01 -15.30
CA PRO A 449 11.86 -17.73 -16.01
C PRO A 449 12.61 -17.81 -17.34
N THR A 450 13.36 -18.89 -17.59
CA THR A 450 14.09 -19.10 -18.84
C THR A 450 13.34 -20.10 -19.73
N PRO A 451 12.84 -19.68 -20.92
CA PRO A 451 12.18 -20.58 -21.86
C PRO A 451 13.04 -21.78 -22.28
N THR A 452 12.49 -22.99 -22.13
CA THR A 452 13.12 -24.25 -22.56
C THR A 452 12.39 -24.88 -23.76
N PRO A 453 13.05 -25.64 -24.63
CA PRO A 453 12.44 -26.15 -25.87
C PRO A 453 11.36 -27.23 -25.65
N ASP A 454 11.35 -27.90 -24.49
CA ASP A 454 10.49 -29.03 -24.11
C ASP A 454 9.10 -28.61 -23.57
N PHE A 455 8.59 -27.44 -23.97
CA PHE A 455 7.30 -26.96 -23.48
C PHE A 455 6.13 -27.81 -23.94
N ASN A 456 5.28 -28.20 -22.99
CA ASN A 456 4.06 -28.96 -23.29
C ASN A 456 2.84 -28.31 -22.60
N PRO A 457 1.96 -27.62 -23.35
CA PRO A 457 0.79 -26.94 -22.77
C PRO A 457 -0.26 -27.91 -22.16
N SER A 458 -0.19 -29.21 -22.48
CA SER A 458 -1.07 -30.22 -21.90
C SER A 458 -0.58 -30.79 -20.56
N ARG A 459 0.65 -30.46 -20.15
CA ARG A 459 1.27 -30.96 -18.91
C ARG A 459 1.79 -29.79 -18.08
N CYS A 460 0.96 -28.79 -17.76
CA CYS A 460 1.36 -27.62 -16.97
C CYS A 460 0.76 -27.57 -15.55
N ASP A 461 0.12 -28.65 -15.09
CA ASP A 461 -0.39 -28.73 -13.73
C ASP A 461 0.75 -28.90 -12.70
N SER A 462 0.41 -28.66 -11.43
CA SER A 462 1.33 -28.70 -10.30
C SER A 462 2.01 -30.04 -10.08
N SER A 463 1.48 -31.18 -10.55
CA SER A 463 2.15 -32.49 -10.39
C SER A 463 3.51 -32.51 -11.06
N VAL A 464 3.64 -31.80 -12.17
CA VAL A 464 4.88 -31.73 -12.94
C VAL A 464 5.94 -30.96 -12.15
N HIS A 465 5.53 -29.92 -11.43
CA HIS A 465 6.42 -29.15 -10.56
C HIS A 465 6.76 -29.89 -9.26
N VAL A 466 5.87 -30.74 -8.75
CA VAL A 466 6.18 -31.64 -7.62
C VAL A 466 7.20 -32.71 -8.04
N ALA A 467 7.08 -33.27 -9.25
CA ALA A 467 8.08 -34.20 -9.78
C ALA A 467 9.47 -33.55 -9.92
N ASP A 468 9.53 -32.28 -10.32
CA ASP A 468 10.77 -31.49 -10.30
C ASP A 468 11.33 -31.36 -8.88
N LEU A 469 10.50 -30.97 -7.92
CA LEU A 469 10.90 -30.84 -6.51
C LEU A 469 11.51 -32.15 -5.99
N VAL A 470 10.84 -33.29 -6.21
CA VAL A 470 11.35 -34.60 -5.77
C VAL A 470 12.70 -34.91 -6.42
N ALA A 471 12.83 -34.69 -7.73
CA ALA A 471 14.11 -34.90 -8.43
C ALA A 471 15.23 -34.01 -7.88
N VAL A 472 14.92 -32.76 -7.51
CA VAL A 472 15.85 -31.84 -6.85
C VAL A 472 16.28 -32.37 -5.49
N LEU A 473 15.33 -32.81 -4.65
CA LEU A 473 15.63 -33.37 -3.33
C LEU A 473 16.50 -34.62 -3.43
N ASP A 474 16.18 -35.53 -4.35
CA ASP A 474 16.92 -36.77 -4.55
C ASP A 474 18.34 -36.49 -5.07
N ARG A 475 18.50 -35.54 -6.00
CA ARG A 475 19.82 -35.13 -6.52
C ARG A 475 20.70 -34.49 -5.46
N LEU A 476 20.10 -33.84 -4.46
CA LEU A 476 20.77 -33.20 -3.32
C LEU A 476 20.95 -34.15 -2.12
N GLY A 477 20.45 -35.38 -2.19
CA GLY A 477 20.53 -36.38 -1.12
C GLY A 477 19.65 -36.05 0.09
N ILE A 478 18.56 -35.31 -0.10
CA ILE A 478 17.68 -34.85 0.97
C ILE A 478 16.51 -35.82 1.13
N SER A 479 16.52 -36.62 2.20
CA SER A 479 15.44 -37.57 2.48
C SER A 479 14.23 -36.94 3.17
N ARG A 480 14.41 -35.85 3.91
CA ARG A 480 13.36 -35.17 4.69
C ARG A 480 13.52 -33.65 4.66
N VAL A 481 12.40 -32.95 4.58
CA VAL A 481 12.27 -31.50 4.61
C VAL A 481 11.44 -31.12 5.83
N GLU A 482 11.95 -30.23 6.68
CA GLU A 482 11.25 -29.81 7.90
C GLU A 482 10.05 -28.94 7.55
N THR A 483 10.20 -28.01 6.61
CA THR A 483 9.07 -27.20 6.14
C THR A 483 9.19 -26.87 4.67
N VAL A 484 8.09 -27.05 3.94
CA VAL A 484 7.92 -26.54 2.57
C VAL A 484 7.12 -25.24 2.62
N VAL A 485 7.68 -24.18 2.05
CA VAL A 485 7.07 -22.86 2.00
C VAL A 485 6.69 -22.56 0.56
N GLY A 486 5.42 -22.30 0.28
CA GLY A 486 4.97 -21.91 -1.05
C GLY A 486 4.45 -20.49 -1.08
N TRP A 487 4.94 -19.67 -2.02
CA TRP A 487 4.47 -18.30 -2.22
C TRP A 487 3.61 -18.18 -3.48
N SER A 488 2.47 -17.49 -3.38
CA SER A 488 1.56 -17.25 -4.52
C SER A 488 1.16 -18.57 -5.21
N SER A 489 1.34 -18.71 -6.52
CA SER A 489 1.12 -19.98 -7.25
C SER A 489 2.01 -21.14 -6.78
N GLY A 490 3.16 -20.87 -6.15
CA GLY A 490 4.02 -21.88 -5.53
C GLY A 490 3.38 -22.56 -4.31
N ALA A 491 2.37 -21.94 -3.69
CA ALA A 491 1.57 -22.55 -2.63
C ALA A 491 0.88 -23.84 -3.10
N GLN A 492 0.47 -23.90 -4.38
CA GLN A 492 -0.14 -25.11 -4.93
C GLN A 492 0.86 -26.27 -5.03
N VAL A 493 2.12 -25.97 -5.37
CA VAL A 493 3.19 -26.99 -5.42
C VAL A 493 3.47 -27.52 -4.02
N ALA A 494 3.53 -26.63 -3.02
CA ALA A 494 3.74 -27.00 -1.63
C ALA A 494 2.59 -27.90 -1.09
N LEU A 495 1.33 -27.52 -1.33
CA LEU A 495 0.16 -28.30 -0.96
C LEU A 495 0.19 -29.72 -1.57
N ARG A 496 0.49 -29.80 -2.86
CA ARG A 496 0.53 -31.08 -3.56
C ARG A 496 1.70 -31.95 -3.13
N ALA A 497 2.86 -31.36 -2.84
CA ALA A 497 4.00 -32.08 -2.29
C ALA A 497 3.70 -32.69 -0.91
N LEU A 498 3.01 -31.95 -0.03
CA LEU A 498 2.56 -32.44 1.28
C LEU A 498 1.58 -33.61 1.15
N ALA A 499 0.68 -33.55 0.17
CA ALA A 499 -0.33 -34.56 -0.09
C ALA A 499 0.22 -35.85 -0.74
N GLU A 500 1.07 -35.71 -1.76
CA GLU A 500 1.55 -36.83 -2.58
C GLU A 500 2.81 -37.51 -2.00
N HIS A 501 3.61 -36.79 -1.22
CA HIS A 501 4.86 -37.27 -0.61
C HIS A 501 4.91 -37.00 0.91
N PRO A 502 3.91 -37.43 1.69
CA PRO A 502 3.79 -37.04 3.08
C PRO A 502 4.96 -37.48 3.98
N GLU A 503 5.68 -38.53 3.59
CA GLU A 503 6.88 -39.02 4.25
C GLU A 503 8.09 -38.08 4.11
N ARG A 504 8.10 -37.21 3.10
CA ARG A 504 9.22 -36.31 2.81
C ARG A 504 9.11 -34.97 3.52
N PHE A 505 7.91 -34.54 3.93
CA PHE A 505 7.65 -33.19 4.42
C PHE A 505 6.99 -33.20 5.80
N ALA A 506 7.56 -32.48 6.78
CA ALA A 506 7.01 -32.45 8.14
C ALA A 506 5.88 -31.41 8.32
N SER A 507 5.99 -30.23 7.70
CA SER A 507 4.98 -29.16 7.75
C SER A 507 5.01 -28.24 6.52
N GLY A 508 4.00 -27.36 6.40
CA GLY A 508 3.88 -26.40 5.29
C GLY A 508 3.59 -24.97 5.71
N VAL A 509 4.11 -23.99 4.97
CA VAL A 509 3.73 -22.57 5.09
C VAL A 509 3.28 -22.04 3.72
N LEU A 510 2.10 -21.44 3.63
CA LEU A 510 1.55 -20.90 2.41
C LEU A 510 1.47 -19.38 2.51
N LEU A 511 2.32 -18.68 1.76
CA LEU A 511 2.41 -17.21 1.77
C LEU A 511 1.57 -16.64 0.63
N ASN A 512 0.50 -15.89 0.94
CA ASN A 512 -0.35 -15.23 -0.05
C ASN A 512 -0.81 -16.20 -1.16
N GLY A 513 -1.13 -17.45 -0.77
CA GLY A 513 -1.26 -18.58 -1.69
C GLY A 513 -2.63 -18.74 -2.37
N THR A 514 -3.55 -17.77 -2.23
CA THR A 514 -4.97 -17.98 -2.54
C THR A 514 -5.32 -17.80 -4.02
N VAL A 515 -4.44 -17.19 -4.83
CA VAL A 515 -4.62 -17.02 -6.30
C VAL A 515 -4.98 -18.32 -7.03
N SER A 516 -4.54 -19.43 -6.45
CA SER A 516 -4.68 -20.78 -6.94
C SER A 516 -6.12 -21.30 -6.77
N LEU A 517 -6.84 -20.86 -5.73
CA LEU A 517 -8.19 -21.32 -5.39
C LEU A 517 -9.20 -21.15 -6.53
N PRO A 518 -10.21 -22.04 -6.64
CA PRO A 518 -11.26 -21.89 -7.63
C PRO A 518 -12.10 -20.62 -7.36
N ALA A 519 -12.49 -19.93 -8.43
CA ALA A 519 -13.41 -18.82 -8.32
C ALA A 519 -14.76 -19.32 -7.80
N THR A 520 -15.23 -18.77 -6.69
CA THR A 520 -16.55 -19.05 -6.14
C THR A 520 -17.35 -17.75 -6.04
N PRO A 521 -18.67 -17.77 -6.24
CA PRO A 521 -19.51 -16.57 -6.14
C PRO A 521 -19.46 -15.88 -4.76
N ASP A 522 -19.02 -16.63 -3.75
CA ASP A 522 -19.11 -16.28 -2.34
C ASP A 522 -17.84 -15.69 -1.75
N HIS A 523 -16.72 -15.72 -2.49
CA HIS A 523 -15.44 -15.23 -2.00
C HIS A 523 -14.92 -14.13 -2.92
N PRO A 524 -14.51 -12.98 -2.36
CA PRO A 524 -14.03 -11.87 -3.16
C PRO A 524 -12.69 -12.22 -3.82
N MET A 525 -12.51 -11.73 -5.04
CA MET A 525 -11.25 -11.77 -5.80
C MET A 525 -10.78 -10.35 -6.05
N THR A 526 -9.46 -10.16 -6.04
CA THR A 526 -8.83 -8.91 -6.46
C THR A 526 -9.11 -8.63 -7.94
N SER A 527 -8.93 -7.37 -8.36
CA SER A 527 -8.99 -7.01 -9.77
C SER A 527 -7.94 -7.78 -10.58
N PHE A 528 -6.77 -8.03 -10.00
CA PHE A 528 -5.70 -8.81 -10.62
C PHE A 528 -6.16 -10.25 -10.94
N GLU A 529 -6.73 -10.96 -9.96
CA GLU A 529 -7.26 -12.33 -10.15
C GLU A 529 -8.32 -12.38 -11.25
N LYS A 530 -9.27 -11.43 -11.22
CA LYS A 530 -10.34 -11.32 -12.24
C LYS A 530 -9.75 -11.12 -13.63
N ASN A 531 -8.80 -10.20 -13.75
CA ASN A 531 -8.14 -9.86 -15.02
C ASN A 531 -7.33 -11.05 -15.58
N LEU A 532 -6.59 -11.78 -14.73
CA LEU A 532 -5.87 -12.99 -15.16
C LEU A 532 -6.83 -14.06 -15.69
N ARG A 533 -7.92 -14.33 -14.97
CA ARG A 533 -8.93 -15.32 -15.37
C ARG A 533 -9.67 -14.95 -16.65
N GLN A 534 -9.80 -13.66 -16.95
CA GLN A 534 -10.37 -13.17 -18.21
C GLN A 534 -9.38 -13.27 -19.38
N LEU A 535 -8.13 -12.86 -19.16
CA LEU A 535 -7.14 -12.65 -20.23
C LEU A 535 -6.37 -13.93 -20.60
N PHE A 536 -5.90 -14.68 -19.61
CA PHE A 536 -4.95 -15.77 -19.82
C PHE A 536 -5.53 -16.95 -20.62
N PRO A 537 -6.82 -17.32 -20.49
CA PRO A 537 -7.41 -18.34 -21.35
C PRO A 537 -7.32 -17.97 -22.83
N GLN A 538 -7.40 -16.69 -23.18
CA GLN A 538 -7.29 -16.21 -24.57
C GLN A 538 -5.84 -16.27 -25.06
N ILE A 539 -4.88 -15.86 -24.22
CA ILE A 539 -3.45 -15.90 -24.52
C ILE A 539 -2.95 -17.35 -24.68
N ALA A 540 -3.45 -18.26 -23.85
CA ALA A 540 -3.03 -19.65 -23.83
C ALA A 540 -3.41 -20.45 -25.09
N VAL A 541 -4.36 -19.96 -25.90
CA VAL A 541 -4.86 -20.67 -27.11
C VAL A 541 -3.78 -20.80 -28.18
N ASN A 542 -3.01 -19.74 -28.44
CA ASN A 542 -2.07 -19.70 -29.57
C ASN A 542 -0.95 -18.67 -29.32
N PRO A 543 0.34 -19.01 -29.60
CA PRO A 543 1.45 -18.07 -29.49
C PRO A 543 1.27 -16.73 -30.23
N ARG A 544 0.51 -16.69 -31.33
CA ARG A 544 0.20 -15.43 -32.06
C ARG A 544 -0.66 -14.47 -31.23
N VAL A 545 -1.53 -14.99 -30.35
CA VAL A 545 -2.32 -14.16 -29.43
C VAL A 545 -1.40 -13.57 -28.35
N ALA A 546 -0.48 -14.36 -27.82
CA ALA A 546 0.56 -13.88 -26.92
C ALA A 546 1.43 -12.80 -27.57
N GLU A 547 1.77 -12.93 -28.85
CA GLU A 547 2.49 -11.88 -29.59
C GLU A 547 1.70 -10.56 -29.64
N ARG A 548 0.39 -10.62 -29.91
CA ARG A 548 -0.49 -9.45 -29.92
C ARG A 548 -0.53 -8.75 -28.55
N TYR A 549 -0.70 -9.49 -27.46
CA TYR A 549 -0.72 -8.91 -26.11
C TYR A 549 0.66 -8.43 -25.65
N CYS A 550 1.75 -9.09 -26.05
CA CYS A 550 3.11 -8.60 -25.80
C CYS A 550 3.34 -7.25 -26.49
N LYS A 551 2.90 -7.08 -27.74
CA LYS A 551 2.91 -5.78 -28.45
C LYS A 551 2.03 -4.73 -27.76
N LEU A 552 0.91 -5.14 -27.16
CA LEU A 552 0.04 -4.24 -26.40
C LEU A 552 0.71 -3.71 -25.11
N ILE A 553 1.53 -4.54 -24.47
CA ILE A 553 2.27 -4.20 -23.24
C ILE A 553 3.45 -3.26 -23.56
N PHE A 554 4.21 -3.55 -24.61
CA PHE A 554 5.48 -2.85 -24.90
C PHE A 554 5.42 -1.85 -26.07
N GLY A 555 4.29 -1.64 -26.73
CA GLY A 555 4.18 -0.65 -27.81
C GLY A 555 4.52 -1.20 -29.20
N GLY A 556 3.92 -0.59 -30.22
CA GLY A 556 3.90 -1.05 -31.61
C GLY A 556 2.64 -0.54 -32.31
N ALA A 557 2.81 0.31 -33.34
CA ALA A 557 1.71 0.91 -34.09
C ALA A 557 0.67 -0.14 -34.53
N PRO A 558 -0.64 0.14 -34.38
CA PRO A 558 -1.65 -0.78 -34.84
C PRO A 558 -1.55 -0.91 -36.36
N GLY A 559 -1.26 -2.13 -36.83
CA GLY A 559 -1.80 -2.57 -38.12
C GLY A 559 -3.34 -2.54 -38.05
N ALA A 560 -4.01 -2.77 -39.18
CA ALA A 560 -5.46 -2.55 -39.42
C ALA A 560 -6.47 -3.24 -38.46
N GLU A 561 -6.02 -3.84 -37.36
CA GLU A 561 -6.81 -4.43 -36.28
C GLU A 561 -6.30 -3.94 -34.91
N ALA A 562 -6.59 -2.69 -34.55
CA ALA A 562 -6.30 -2.20 -33.19
C ALA A 562 -7.18 -2.95 -32.16
N PRO A 563 -6.61 -3.50 -31.07
CA PRO A 563 -7.40 -4.15 -30.02
C PRO A 563 -8.32 -3.15 -29.28
N HIS A 564 -9.45 -3.65 -28.76
CA HIS A 564 -10.44 -2.85 -28.04
C HIS A 564 -9.83 -2.10 -26.83
N SER A 565 -10.36 -0.91 -26.51
CA SER A 565 -9.89 -0.06 -25.40
C SER A 565 -9.96 -0.73 -24.02
N GLU A 566 -10.82 -1.75 -23.85
CA GLU A 566 -10.92 -2.55 -22.64
C GLU A 566 -9.67 -3.40 -22.38
N ASP A 567 -9.13 -4.08 -23.40
CA ASP A 567 -7.93 -4.92 -23.26
C ASP A 567 -6.71 -4.12 -22.77
N ARG A 568 -6.57 -2.87 -23.23
CA ARG A 568 -5.52 -1.96 -22.76
C ARG A 568 -5.67 -1.64 -21.27
N LYS A 569 -6.89 -1.40 -20.80
CA LYS A 569 -7.17 -1.12 -19.38
C LYS A 569 -6.90 -2.35 -18.50
N VAL A 570 -7.30 -3.54 -18.95
CA VAL A 570 -7.04 -4.80 -18.25
C VAL A 570 -5.53 -5.05 -18.13
N VAL A 571 -4.79 -4.91 -19.24
CA VAL A 571 -3.32 -5.08 -19.24
C VAL A 571 -2.64 -4.06 -18.33
N ALA A 572 -3.03 -2.78 -18.42
CA ALA A 572 -2.49 -1.75 -17.53
C ALA A 572 -2.75 -2.09 -16.06
N SER A 573 -3.96 -2.55 -15.72
CA SER A 573 -4.32 -2.96 -14.36
C SER A 573 -3.48 -4.14 -13.85
N VAL A 574 -3.15 -5.12 -14.69
CA VAL A 574 -2.27 -6.25 -14.30
C VAL A 574 -0.85 -5.74 -14.00
N LEU A 575 -0.31 -4.84 -14.81
CA LEU A 575 1.04 -4.28 -14.62
C LEU A 575 1.14 -3.36 -13.40
N THR A 576 0.09 -2.58 -13.12
CA THR A 576 0.08 -1.62 -12.00
C THR A 576 -0.22 -2.25 -10.65
N SER A 577 -0.77 -3.47 -10.61
CA SER A 577 -1.05 -4.23 -9.36
C SER A 577 0.19 -4.84 -8.69
N THR A 578 1.38 -4.64 -9.26
CA THR A 578 2.63 -5.20 -8.77
C THR A 578 3.50 -4.16 -8.05
N ASP A 579 4.32 -4.57 -7.08
CA ASP A 579 5.30 -3.66 -6.47
C ASP A 579 6.33 -3.17 -7.52
N PRO A 580 6.57 -1.85 -7.61
CA PRO A 580 7.48 -1.24 -8.61
C PRO A 580 8.91 -1.70 -8.52
N HIS A 581 9.43 -1.85 -7.30
CA HIS A 581 10.82 -2.21 -7.07
C HIS A 581 11.11 -3.64 -7.51
N LEU A 582 10.04 -4.42 -7.71
CA LEU A 582 10.05 -5.81 -8.14
C LEU A 582 9.57 -5.96 -9.59
N LEU A 583 9.21 -4.86 -10.27
CA LEU A 583 8.66 -4.89 -11.63
C LEU A 583 9.58 -5.63 -12.62
N TYR A 584 10.89 -5.46 -12.49
CA TYR A 584 11.84 -6.13 -13.38
C TYR A 584 11.82 -7.66 -13.24
N MET A 585 11.41 -8.18 -12.08
CA MET A 585 11.28 -9.61 -11.86
C MET A 585 9.87 -10.09 -12.20
N THR A 586 8.83 -9.34 -11.83
CA THR A 586 7.44 -9.71 -12.18
C THR A 586 7.12 -9.52 -13.65
N SER A 587 7.88 -8.70 -14.39
CA SER A 587 7.76 -8.56 -15.84
C SER A 587 8.24 -9.81 -16.57
N VAL A 588 9.08 -10.64 -15.96
CA VAL A 588 9.76 -11.79 -16.59
C VAL A 588 8.83 -12.68 -17.41
N PRO A 589 7.64 -13.09 -16.91
CA PRO A 589 6.74 -13.93 -17.66
C PRO A 589 6.12 -13.21 -18.87
N PHE A 590 6.06 -11.88 -18.85
CA PHE A 590 5.46 -11.05 -19.89
C PHE A 590 6.45 -10.63 -20.98
N ARG A 591 7.77 -10.84 -20.78
CA ARG A 591 8.84 -10.25 -21.60
C ARG A 591 8.88 -10.66 -23.06
N THR A 592 8.38 -11.84 -23.42
CA THR A 592 8.41 -12.32 -24.80
C THR A 592 7.09 -13.03 -25.11
N PRO A 593 6.68 -13.08 -26.39
CA PRO A 593 5.50 -13.87 -26.78
C PRO A 593 5.59 -15.33 -26.32
N SER A 594 6.79 -15.93 -26.37
CA SER A 594 7.04 -17.29 -25.90
C SER A 594 6.84 -17.42 -24.39
N SER A 595 7.41 -16.49 -23.60
CA SER A 595 7.26 -16.48 -22.15
C SER A 595 5.80 -16.27 -21.74
N LEU A 596 5.11 -15.32 -22.36
CA LEU A 596 3.72 -14.99 -22.04
C LEU A 596 2.79 -16.15 -22.38
N PHE A 597 3.03 -16.80 -23.53
CA PHE A 597 2.28 -17.99 -23.94
C PHE A 597 2.44 -19.14 -22.93
N ARG A 598 3.67 -19.39 -22.46
CA ARG A 598 3.98 -20.45 -21.48
C ARG A 598 3.35 -20.14 -20.13
N TYR A 599 3.54 -18.91 -19.65
CA TYR A 599 3.01 -18.47 -18.37
C TYR A 599 1.48 -18.53 -18.35
N ALA A 600 0.82 -18.08 -19.42
CA ALA A 600 -0.63 -18.17 -19.54
C ALA A 600 -1.13 -19.62 -19.46
N ASN A 601 -0.45 -20.56 -20.12
CA ASN A 601 -0.78 -21.98 -20.03
C ASN A 601 -0.55 -22.55 -18.62
N MET A 602 0.56 -22.21 -17.96
CA MET A 602 0.85 -22.63 -16.57
C MET A 602 -0.22 -22.14 -15.58
N VAL A 603 -0.58 -20.85 -15.66
CA VAL A 603 -1.60 -20.26 -14.79
C VAL A 603 -3.01 -20.76 -15.15
N CYS A 604 -3.29 -21.04 -16.42
CA CYS A 604 -4.56 -21.66 -16.81
C CYS A 604 -4.68 -23.12 -16.34
N ALA A 605 -3.57 -23.85 -16.23
CA ALA A 605 -3.54 -25.17 -15.62
C ALA A 605 -3.74 -25.07 -14.10
N LEU A 606 -3.11 -24.10 -13.44
CA LEU A 606 -3.34 -23.79 -12.02
C LEU A 606 -4.83 -23.56 -11.72
N PHE A 607 -5.53 -22.78 -12.55
CA PHE A 607 -6.97 -22.54 -12.38
C PHE A 607 -7.86 -23.76 -12.63
N ARG A 608 -7.31 -24.81 -13.27
CA ARG A 608 -8.01 -26.06 -13.61
C ARG A 608 -7.57 -27.23 -12.73
N GLU A 609 -6.82 -26.98 -11.66
CA GLU A 609 -6.41 -28.01 -10.72
C GLU A 609 -7.61 -28.73 -10.14
N ARG A 610 -7.44 -30.04 -9.92
CA ARG A 610 -8.49 -30.90 -9.39
C ARG A 610 -8.87 -30.48 -7.98
N GLU A 611 -10.13 -30.72 -7.59
CA GLU A 611 -10.64 -30.34 -6.28
C GLU A 611 -9.87 -31.00 -5.11
N ASP A 612 -9.33 -32.20 -5.32
CA ASP A 612 -8.51 -32.93 -4.36
C ASP A 612 -7.08 -32.40 -4.23
N ALA A 613 -6.59 -31.65 -5.23
CA ALA A 613 -5.28 -31.00 -5.20
C ALA A 613 -5.21 -29.89 -4.14
N TRP A 614 -6.36 -29.50 -3.57
CA TRP A 614 -6.43 -28.38 -2.67
C TRP A 614 -6.12 -28.73 -1.22
N THR A 615 -6.54 -29.89 -0.66
CA THR A 615 -6.58 -29.96 0.82
C THR A 615 -6.87 -31.29 1.55
N SER A 616 -7.80 -32.14 1.12
CA SER A 616 -8.35 -33.20 2.02
C SER A 616 -7.38 -34.33 2.38
N SER A 617 -6.28 -34.45 1.64
CA SER A 617 -5.22 -35.45 1.84
C SER A 617 -4.02 -34.93 2.66
N VAL A 618 -3.91 -33.62 2.88
CA VAL A 618 -2.81 -33.02 3.66
C VAL A 618 -3.07 -33.23 5.15
N LYS A 619 -2.16 -33.95 5.82
CA LYS A 619 -2.28 -34.33 7.25
C LYS A 619 -1.29 -33.60 8.14
N GLN A 620 -0.30 -32.96 7.55
CA GLN A 620 0.75 -32.21 8.22
C GLN A 620 0.22 -30.86 8.70
N PRO A 621 0.82 -30.27 9.75
CA PRO A 621 0.53 -28.91 10.15
C PRO A 621 0.83 -27.93 9.01
N VAL A 622 -0.12 -27.04 8.72
CA VAL A 622 0.04 -25.98 7.73
C VAL A 622 -0.26 -24.61 8.34
N LEU A 623 0.59 -23.63 8.05
CA LEU A 623 0.34 -22.23 8.31
C LEU A 623 -0.06 -21.52 7.01
N VAL A 624 -1.19 -20.85 6.99
CA VAL A 624 -1.67 -20.04 5.87
C VAL A 624 -1.54 -18.57 6.22
N PHE A 625 -0.70 -17.85 5.50
CA PHE A 625 -0.45 -16.43 5.67
C PHE A 625 -1.13 -15.62 4.55
N GLY A 626 -1.74 -14.48 4.89
CA GLY A 626 -2.15 -13.48 3.90
C GLY A 626 -1.92 -12.05 4.35
N GLY A 627 -1.54 -11.21 3.39
CA GLY A 627 -1.42 -9.77 3.57
C GLY A 627 -2.76 -9.05 3.43
N GLY A 628 -3.12 -8.22 4.42
CA GLY A 628 -4.37 -7.44 4.41
C GLY A 628 -4.41 -6.38 3.30
N SER A 629 -3.24 -5.97 2.80
CA SER A 629 -3.07 -5.01 1.70
C SER A 629 -2.70 -5.69 0.38
N ASP A 630 -2.86 -7.01 0.27
CA ASP A 630 -2.52 -7.77 -0.92
C ASP A 630 -3.46 -7.46 -2.10
N ALA A 631 -2.91 -6.81 -3.13
CA ALA A 631 -3.61 -6.45 -4.36
C ALA A 631 -3.67 -7.57 -5.42
N ILE A 632 -2.96 -8.69 -5.18
CA ILE A 632 -2.84 -9.83 -6.07
C ILE A 632 -3.71 -11.00 -5.59
N SER A 633 -3.67 -11.33 -4.30
CA SER A 633 -4.44 -12.43 -3.69
C SER A 633 -5.34 -11.89 -2.59
N HIS A 634 -6.65 -12.13 -2.70
CA HIS A 634 -7.58 -11.51 -1.76
C HIS A 634 -7.42 -12.07 -0.33
N PRO A 635 -7.17 -11.24 0.71
CA PRO A 635 -6.91 -11.72 2.07
C PRO A 635 -8.05 -12.55 2.67
N ASP A 636 -9.31 -12.22 2.37
CA ASP A 636 -10.48 -12.98 2.85
C ASP A 636 -10.50 -14.45 2.39
N GLN A 637 -9.73 -14.81 1.35
CA GLN A 637 -9.64 -16.20 0.90
C GLN A 637 -8.70 -17.07 1.77
N VAL A 638 -7.91 -16.47 2.68
CA VAL A 638 -7.02 -17.21 3.59
C VAL A 638 -7.80 -18.15 4.49
N ALA A 639 -8.91 -17.67 5.05
CA ALA A 639 -9.80 -18.48 5.88
C ALA A 639 -10.44 -19.62 5.09
N LEU A 640 -10.77 -19.39 3.81
CA LEU A 640 -11.28 -20.44 2.92
C LEU A 640 -10.22 -21.53 2.71
N LEU A 641 -8.98 -21.17 2.37
CA LEU A 641 -7.90 -22.13 2.19
C LEU A 641 -7.63 -22.92 3.47
N ALA A 642 -7.55 -22.22 4.62
CA ALA A 642 -7.31 -22.86 5.90
C ALA A 642 -8.44 -23.78 6.35
N SER A 643 -9.71 -23.42 6.12
CA SER A 643 -10.86 -24.24 6.53
C SER A 643 -10.93 -25.60 5.84
N ARG A 644 -10.25 -25.74 4.70
CA ARG A 644 -10.18 -27.00 3.97
C ARG A 644 -9.02 -27.90 4.47
N LEU A 645 -8.03 -27.34 5.17
CA LEU A 645 -6.86 -28.06 5.69
C LEU A 645 -7.09 -28.56 7.14
N VAL A 646 -6.56 -29.74 7.45
CA VAL A 646 -6.70 -30.31 8.80
C VAL A 646 -5.78 -29.56 9.77
N GLY A 647 -6.37 -28.80 10.70
CA GLY A 647 -5.64 -28.13 11.79
C GLY A 647 -4.75 -26.98 11.33
N ALA A 648 -5.06 -26.33 10.21
CA ALA A 648 -4.27 -25.21 9.71
C ALA A 648 -4.35 -23.98 10.63
N ARG A 649 -3.21 -23.31 10.81
CA ARG A 649 -3.13 -21.99 11.46
C ARG A 649 -3.25 -20.90 10.40
N THR A 650 -3.84 -19.77 10.75
CA THR A 650 -3.92 -18.60 9.87
C THR A 650 -3.23 -17.41 10.49
N VAL A 651 -2.47 -16.66 9.68
CA VAL A 651 -1.94 -15.35 10.05
C VAL A 651 -2.37 -14.36 8.98
N LEU A 652 -3.11 -13.32 9.40
CA LEU A 652 -3.43 -12.17 8.57
C LEU A 652 -2.69 -10.96 9.11
N GLN A 653 -1.84 -10.35 8.29
CA GLN A 653 -1.08 -9.17 8.66
C GLN A 653 -1.61 -7.96 7.88
N PRO A 654 -2.26 -6.97 8.52
CA PRO A 654 -2.96 -5.88 7.82
C PRO A 654 -2.10 -5.12 6.81
N ASP A 655 -0.88 -4.75 7.21
CA ASP A 655 0.03 -3.94 6.40
C ASP A 655 0.88 -4.75 5.41
N ALA A 656 0.78 -6.08 5.44
CA ALA A 656 1.51 -6.93 4.51
C ALA A 656 0.84 -6.90 3.12
N ASP A 657 1.66 -6.89 2.08
CA ASP A 657 1.23 -7.03 0.69
C ASP A 657 1.68 -8.39 0.11
N HIS A 658 1.44 -8.59 -1.19
CA HIS A 658 1.78 -9.84 -1.86
C HIS A 658 3.26 -10.23 -1.76
N PHE A 659 4.14 -9.22 -1.70
CA PHE A 659 5.59 -9.29 -1.77
C PHE A 659 6.26 -9.10 -0.42
N SER A 660 5.53 -9.01 0.69
CA SER A 660 6.10 -8.88 2.04
C SER A 660 7.21 -9.89 2.35
N HIS A 661 7.13 -11.11 1.81
CA HIS A 661 8.20 -12.10 1.95
C HIS A 661 9.58 -11.59 1.46
N PHE A 662 9.63 -10.65 0.52
CA PHE A 662 10.85 -10.06 -0.03
C PHE A 662 11.52 -9.07 0.94
N TYR A 663 10.75 -8.24 1.65
CA TYR A 663 11.29 -7.11 2.42
C TYR A 663 10.98 -7.13 3.92
N ASP A 664 9.96 -7.86 4.37
CA ASP A 664 9.54 -7.91 5.77
C ASP A 664 10.33 -9.01 6.52
N GLU A 665 11.13 -8.60 7.49
CA GLU A 665 11.91 -9.48 8.36
C GLU A 665 11.02 -10.41 9.20
N GLY A 666 9.82 -9.96 9.58
CA GLY A 666 8.86 -10.72 10.38
C GLY A 666 8.38 -12.01 9.69
N ILE A 667 8.38 -12.05 8.35
CA ILE A 667 8.00 -13.25 7.60
C ILE A 667 9.00 -14.39 7.82
N ALA A 668 10.30 -14.08 7.85
CA ALA A 668 11.33 -15.09 8.10
C ALA A 668 11.18 -15.63 9.53
N ALA A 669 11.04 -14.75 10.52
CA ALA A 669 10.85 -15.14 11.92
C ALA A 669 9.61 -16.02 12.12
N MET A 670 8.49 -15.70 11.45
CA MET A 670 7.27 -16.49 11.49
C MET A 670 7.44 -17.88 10.86
N ILE A 671 8.14 -17.99 9.74
CA ILE A 671 8.48 -19.28 9.12
C ILE A 671 9.35 -20.11 10.06
N GLU A 672 10.38 -19.50 10.67
CA GLU A 672 11.27 -20.18 11.61
C GLU A 672 10.51 -20.69 12.85
N ASP A 673 9.67 -19.83 13.45
CA ASP A 673 8.85 -20.20 14.60
C ASP A 673 7.93 -21.38 14.27
N PHE A 674 7.24 -21.32 13.14
CA PHE A 674 6.35 -22.40 12.75
C PHE A 674 7.11 -23.69 12.44
N ALA A 675 8.24 -23.62 11.74
CA ALA A 675 9.05 -24.79 11.41
C ALA A 675 9.63 -25.47 12.66
N GLN A 676 9.90 -24.72 13.74
CA GLN A 676 10.42 -25.24 15.00
C GLN A 676 9.33 -25.72 15.96
N HIS A 677 8.17 -25.07 15.99
CA HIS A 677 7.12 -25.27 16.99
C HIS A 677 5.81 -25.83 16.42
N ALA A 678 5.81 -26.34 15.17
CA ALA A 678 4.63 -26.98 14.59
C ALA A 678 4.12 -28.12 15.50
N PRO A 679 2.86 -28.07 15.98
CA PRO A 679 2.34 -29.09 16.87
C PRO A 679 2.27 -30.46 16.18
N SER A 680 2.62 -31.53 16.91
CA SER A 680 2.40 -32.91 16.44
C SER A 680 0.90 -33.16 16.27
N ALA A 681 0.51 -33.80 15.17
CA ALA A 681 -0.88 -34.00 14.79
C ALA A 681 -1.71 -34.70 15.89
N ALA A 682 -2.61 -33.93 16.52
CA ALA A 682 -3.93 -34.28 17.08
C ALA A 682 -4.22 -33.47 18.35
N LEU A 683 -5.07 -32.45 18.23
CA LEU A 683 -5.95 -32.00 19.31
C LEU A 683 -7.35 -31.77 18.72
N PRO A 684 -8.42 -31.99 19.51
CA PRO A 684 -9.79 -31.81 19.02
C PRO A 684 -10.02 -30.36 18.60
N VAL A 685 -10.76 -30.20 17.51
CA VAL A 685 -11.34 -28.92 17.08
C VAL A 685 -12.22 -28.40 18.22
N GLN A 686 -11.90 -27.21 18.75
CA GLN A 686 -12.84 -26.49 19.59
C GLN A 686 -14.02 -25.98 18.73
N PRO A 687 -15.26 -25.98 19.25
CA PRO A 687 -16.42 -25.61 18.45
C PRO A 687 -16.38 -24.14 18.01
N ALA A 688 -17.04 -23.88 16.89
CA ALA A 688 -17.12 -22.63 16.14
C ALA A 688 -17.83 -21.46 16.88
N GLU A 689 -17.29 -21.01 18.01
CA GLU A 689 -17.63 -19.70 18.61
C GLU A 689 -16.61 -18.61 18.22
N ASP A 690 -15.41 -18.99 17.75
CA ASP A 690 -14.32 -18.07 17.42
C ASP A 690 -14.47 -17.31 16.09
N GLY A 691 -15.37 -17.73 15.18
CA GLY A 691 -15.55 -17.05 13.88
C GLY A 691 -16.17 -15.65 14.02
N PHE A 692 -17.17 -15.55 14.90
CA PHE A 692 -17.89 -14.31 15.17
C PHE A 692 -17.00 -13.29 15.88
N ALA A 693 -16.34 -13.71 16.97
CA ALA A 693 -15.40 -12.88 17.73
C ALA A 693 -14.23 -12.39 16.85
N ARG A 694 -13.58 -13.28 16.08
CA ARG A 694 -12.47 -12.86 15.20
C ARG A 694 -12.88 -11.90 14.09
N THR A 695 -14.11 -12.04 13.56
CA THR A 695 -14.63 -11.11 12.54
C THR A 695 -14.92 -9.75 13.19
N LEU A 696 -15.45 -9.75 14.41
CA LEU A 696 -15.64 -8.54 15.21
C LEU A 696 -14.33 -7.85 15.53
N ASP A 697 -13.30 -8.58 15.96
CA ASP A 697 -11.96 -8.00 16.23
C ASP A 697 -11.38 -7.31 15.00
N ARG A 698 -11.56 -7.90 13.81
CA ARG A 698 -11.19 -7.28 12.54
C ARG A 698 -11.97 -5.98 12.29
N LEU A 699 -13.30 -6.00 12.46
CA LEU A 699 -14.14 -4.83 12.23
C LEU A 699 -13.82 -3.71 13.23
N ILE A 700 -13.57 -4.04 14.50
CA ILE A 700 -13.10 -3.13 15.55
C ILE A 700 -11.75 -2.52 15.15
N HIS A 701 -10.80 -3.34 14.67
CA HIS A 701 -9.51 -2.84 14.23
C HIS A 701 -9.65 -1.87 13.04
N LEU A 702 -10.52 -2.19 12.06
CA LEU A 702 -10.78 -1.29 10.92
C LEU A 702 -11.42 0.03 11.36
N SER A 703 -12.38 0.00 12.28
CA SER A 703 -12.97 1.21 12.86
C SER A 703 -11.97 2.03 13.69
N ASN A 704 -11.00 1.38 14.36
CA ASN A 704 -9.93 2.09 15.08
C ASN A 704 -8.83 2.65 14.17
N ALA A 705 -8.61 2.04 13.00
CA ALA A 705 -7.66 2.51 12.00
C ALA A 705 -8.19 3.71 11.19
N ASP A 706 -9.51 3.92 11.20
CA ASP A 706 -10.13 5.10 10.60
C ASP A 706 -9.89 6.32 11.50
N THR A 707 -8.97 7.20 11.10
CA THR A 707 -8.66 8.43 11.83
C THR A 707 -9.52 9.61 11.37
N SER A 708 -10.45 9.42 10.43
CA SER A 708 -11.25 10.52 9.89
C SER A 708 -12.19 11.08 10.96
N ASN A 709 -12.28 12.40 11.03
CA ASN A 709 -13.21 13.08 11.93
C ASN A 709 -14.10 14.04 11.13
N PRO A 710 -15.30 13.62 10.72
CA PRO A 710 -16.19 14.42 9.89
C PRO A 710 -16.57 15.77 10.53
N PHE A 711 -16.56 15.88 11.86
CA PHE A 711 -16.84 17.14 12.54
C PHE A 711 -15.79 18.22 12.28
N ARG A 712 -14.55 17.84 11.98
CA ARG A 712 -13.42 18.74 11.71
C ARG A 712 -13.06 18.81 10.24
N GLU A 713 -13.15 17.70 9.53
CA GLU A 713 -12.59 17.54 8.19
C GLU A 713 -13.55 17.95 7.07
N LEU A 714 -14.88 17.84 7.28
CA LEU A 714 -15.85 18.26 6.28
C LEU A 714 -15.90 19.79 6.16
N VAL A 715 -15.46 20.30 5.01
CA VAL A 715 -15.50 21.73 4.68
C VAL A 715 -16.84 22.06 4.01
N TRP A 716 -17.72 22.74 4.75
CA TRP A 716 -19.07 23.08 4.27
C TRP A 716 -19.08 24.25 3.28
N GLU A 717 -19.60 24.02 2.08
CA GLU A 717 -19.83 25.08 1.09
C GLU A 717 -20.98 26.02 1.52
N LYS A 718 -20.88 27.32 1.23
CA LYS A 718 -21.94 28.30 1.54
C LYS A 718 -23.24 28.03 0.78
N SER A 719 -23.14 27.49 -0.44
CA SER A 719 -24.25 27.14 -1.33
C SER A 719 -23.76 26.12 -2.34
N LEU A 720 -24.63 25.20 -2.75
CA LEU A 720 -24.33 24.24 -3.81
C LEU A 720 -24.84 24.75 -5.17
N PRO A 721 -24.18 24.42 -6.30
CA PRO A 721 -24.66 24.83 -7.62
C PRO A 721 -26.03 24.23 -7.94
N GLU A 722 -26.96 25.05 -8.44
CA GLU A 722 -28.34 24.63 -8.77
C GLU A 722 -28.53 24.30 -10.26
N ASP A 723 -27.51 24.52 -11.08
CA ASP A 723 -27.47 24.22 -12.52
C ASP A 723 -27.04 22.78 -12.85
N GLN A 724 -26.81 21.96 -11.83
CA GLN A 724 -26.42 20.56 -11.95
C GLN A 724 -27.26 19.66 -11.02
N PRO A 725 -27.43 18.37 -11.35
CA PRO A 725 -28.23 17.47 -10.53
C PRO A 725 -27.59 17.20 -9.17
N TRP A 726 -28.40 17.08 -8.11
CA TRP A 726 -27.92 16.73 -6.75
C TRP A 726 -28.12 15.25 -6.41
N MET A 727 -28.85 14.53 -7.26
CA MET A 727 -29.00 13.08 -7.25
C MET A 727 -28.81 12.58 -8.67
N SER A 728 -28.14 11.44 -8.82
CA SER A 728 -27.89 10.85 -10.13
C SER A 728 -29.21 10.66 -10.89
N PRO A 729 -29.31 11.11 -12.16
CA PRO A 729 -30.53 11.05 -12.96
C PRO A 729 -31.20 9.67 -13.01
N GLU A 730 -30.42 8.60 -12.94
CA GLU A 730 -30.87 7.21 -12.99
C GLU A 730 -31.57 6.77 -11.69
N LEU A 731 -31.26 7.44 -10.58
CA LEU A 731 -31.86 7.17 -9.26
C LEU A 731 -33.17 7.94 -9.04
N LEU A 732 -33.47 8.94 -9.88
CA LEU A 732 -34.66 9.76 -9.73
C LEU A 732 -35.94 8.93 -9.85
N SER A 733 -36.97 9.27 -9.07
CA SER A 733 -38.22 8.49 -9.04
C SER A 733 -38.95 8.47 -10.39
N VAL A 734 -38.71 9.46 -11.24
CA VAL A 734 -39.30 9.59 -12.58
C VAL A 734 -38.49 8.89 -13.68
N HIS A 735 -37.26 8.45 -13.41
CA HIS A 735 -36.37 7.89 -14.42
C HIS A 735 -36.97 6.66 -15.10
N GLY A 736 -36.89 6.63 -16.44
CA GLY A 736 -37.47 5.56 -17.26
C GLY A 736 -39.01 5.59 -17.35
N THR A 737 -39.67 6.65 -16.88
CA THR A 737 -41.13 6.79 -16.97
C THR A 737 -41.53 7.96 -17.87
N PRO A 738 -42.78 8.00 -18.38
CA PRO A 738 -43.30 9.16 -19.12
C PRO A 738 -43.24 10.48 -18.35
N TRP A 739 -43.08 10.44 -17.02
CA TRP A 739 -42.88 11.66 -16.23
C TRP A 739 -41.53 12.32 -16.51
N ALA A 740 -40.46 11.57 -16.80
CA ALA A 740 -39.15 12.16 -17.11
C ALA A 740 -39.18 13.06 -18.35
N GLU A 741 -39.98 12.69 -19.35
CA GLU A 741 -40.14 13.45 -20.60
C GLU A 741 -41.10 14.65 -20.46
N LYS A 742 -42.03 14.60 -19.49
CA LYS A 742 -43.01 15.66 -19.24
C LYS A 742 -42.45 16.84 -18.45
N LEU A 743 -41.37 16.63 -17.69
CA LEU A 743 -40.76 17.66 -16.85
C LEU A 743 -39.80 18.54 -17.63
N THR A 744 -39.79 19.85 -17.36
CA THR A 744 -38.75 20.72 -17.91
C THR A 744 -37.38 20.42 -17.29
N PRO A 745 -36.26 20.78 -17.95
CA PRO A 745 -34.93 20.62 -17.38
C PRO A 745 -34.78 21.23 -15.98
N GLU A 746 -35.39 22.40 -15.74
CA GLU A 746 -35.38 23.06 -14.43
C GLU A 746 -36.18 22.29 -13.39
N GLN A 747 -37.31 21.68 -13.77
CA GLN A 747 -38.08 20.82 -12.88
C GLN A 747 -37.33 19.53 -12.53
N LEU A 748 -36.56 18.96 -13.46
CA LEU A 748 -35.71 17.79 -13.20
C LEU A 748 -34.55 18.11 -12.25
N LEU A 749 -33.90 19.26 -12.41
CA LEU A 749 -32.86 19.72 -11.47
C LEU A 749 -33.45 19.94 -10.07
N ARG A 750 -34.60 20.61 -9.97
CA ARG A 750 -35.32 20.79 -8.70
C ARG A 750 -35.77 19.47 -8.07
N LEU A 751 -36.21 18.51 -8.88
CA LEU A 751 -36.57 17.17 -8.42
C LEU A 751 -35.34 16.46 -7.84
N SER A 752 -34.20 16.51 -8.54
CA SER A 752 -32.95 15.90 -8.05
C SER A 752 -32.49 16.47 -6.70
N LYS A 753 -32.65 17.79 -6.51
CA LYS A 753 -32.40 18.47 -5.23
C LYS A 753 -33.30 17.93 -4.13
N TRP A 754 -34.62 17.94 -4.34
CA TRP A 754 -35.57 17.55 -3.29
C TRP A 754 -35.56 16.04 -3.01
N GLU A 755 -35.27 15.19 -3.99
CA GLU A 755 -35.07 13.75 -3.79
C GLU A 755 -33.78 13.44 -3.04
N CYS A 756 -32.69 14.19 -3.29
CA CYS A 756 -31.47 14.14 -2.48
C CYS A 756 -31.75 14.53 -1.01
N ILE A 757 -32.47 15.63 -0.78
CA ILE A 757 -32.85 16.06 0.58
C ILE A 757 -33.77 15.03 1.27
N ASN A 758 -34.71 14.41 0.55
CA ASN A 758 -35.53 13.35 1.12
C ASN A 758 -34.71 12.10 1.45
N PHE A 759 -33.81 11.68 0.56
CA PHE A 759 -32.93 10.54 0.80
C PHE A 759 -32.10 10.74 2.07
N PHE A 760 -31.44 11.90 2.24
CA PHE A 760 -30.71 12.20 3.47
C PHE A 760 -31.63 12.39 4.70
N SER A 761 -32.87 12.86 4.52
CA SER A 761 -33.86 12.92 5.61
C SER A 761 -34.24 11.52 6.12
N LEU A 762 -34.35 10.54 5.21
CA LEU A 762 -34.57 9.14 5.56
C LEU A 762 -33.37 8.55 6.30
N ASN A 763 -32.14 8.91 5.94
CA ASN A 763 -30.93 8.59 6.70
C ASN A 763 -30.97 9.11 8.12
N VAL A 764 -31.27 10.40 8.32
CA VAL A 764 -31.35 10.97 9.67
C VAL A 764 -32.38 10.27 10.57
N THR A 765 -33.51 9.87 9.99
CA THR A 765 -34.59 9.23 10.75
C THR A 765 -34.34 7.74 10.97
N GLY A 766 -33.84 7.02 9.96
CA GLY A 766 -33.48 5.61 10.06
C GLY A 766 -32.33 5.36 11.05
N ILE A 767 -31.26 6.14 10.95
CA ILE A 767 -30.11 6.03 11.87
C ILE A 767 -30.52 6.27 13.32
N ARG A 768 -31.45 7.22 13.57
CA ARG A 768 -31.95 7.45 14.93
C ARG A 768 -32.66 6.24 15.53
N GLU A 769 -33.46 5.54 14.73
CA GLU A 769 -34.16 4.32 15.16
C GLU A 769 -33.14 3.19 15.38
N LEU A 770 -32.16 3.05 14.49
CA LEU A 770 -31.03 2.12 14.59
C LEU A 770 -30.22 2.31 15.88
N LEU A 771 -29.78 3.54 16.16
CA LEU A 771 -29.02 3.88 17.36
C LEU A 771 -29.79 3.54 18.64
N THR A 772 -31.10 3.81 18.65
CA THR A 772 -31.97 3.47 19.80
C THR A 772 -31.98 1.97 20.06
N GLU A 773 -32.13 1.15 19.01
CA GLU A 773 -32.12 -0.30 19.13
C GLU A 773 -30.73 -0.82 19.55
N MET A 774 -29.65 -0.33 18.97
CA MET A 774 -28.29 -0.80 19.29
C MET A 774 -27.86 -0.44 20.71
N ILE A 775 -28.06 0.81 21.14
CA ILE A 775 -27.71 1.27 22.48
C ILE A 775 -28.47 0.45 23.55
N SER A 776 -29.73 0.09 23.29
CA SER A 776 -30.52 -0.72 24.23
C SER A 776 -29.99 -2.14 24.47
N ARG A 777 -29.01 -2.60 23.67
CA ARG A 777 -28.45 -3.97 23.69
C ARG A 777 -26.99 -4.04 24.10
N ILE A 778 -26.28 -2.92 24.14
CA ILE A 778 -24.89 -2.88 24.60
C ILE A 778 -24.83 -3.36 26.06
N HIS A 779 -23.94 -4.30 26.34
CA HIS A 779 -23.75 -4.95 27.64
C HIS A 779 -24.97 -5.71 28.21
N THR A 780 -25.90 -6.14 27.35
CA THR A 780 -26.96 -7.08 27.75
C THR A 780 -26.56 -8.55 27.49
N PRO A 781 -27.19 -9.53 28.16
CA PRO A 781 -26.86 -10.94 27.95
C PRO A 781 -27.00 -11.38 26.49
N GLY A 782 -25.97 -12.03 25.94
CA GLY A 782 -25.92 -12.49 24.54
C GLY A 782 -25.21 -11.52 23.57
N TYR A 783 -24.75 -10.37 24.06
CA TYR A 783 -24.03 -9.32 23.33
C TYR A 783 -22.64 -9.02 23.90
N GLU A 784 -22.11 -9.86 24.77
CA GLU A 784 -20.81 -9.65 25.44
C GLU A 784 -19.68 -9.43 24.43
N VAL A 785 -19.67 -10.22 23.34
CA VAL A 785 -18.67 -10.14 22.27
C VAL A 785 -18.96 -8.99 21.29
N SER A 786 -20.23 -8.73 20.97
CA SER A 786 -20.60 -7.66 20.03
C SER A 786 -20.49 -6.26 20.62
N SER A 787 -20.56 -6.12 21.95
CA SER A 787 -20.71 -4.81 22.60
C SER A 787 -19.58 -3.84 22.27
N GLU A 788 -18.34 -4.31 22.12
CA GLU A 788 -17.20 -3.47 21.75
C GLU A 788 -17.37 -2.88 20.34
N TYR A 789 -17.72 -3.70 19.36
CA TYR A 789 -17.99 -3.23 18.00
C TYR A 789 -19.22 -2.30 17.93
N LEU A 790 -20.27 -2.60 18.71
CA LEU A 790 -21.47 -1.75 18.76
C LEU A 790 -21.16 -0.33 19.25
N HIS A 791 -20.14 -0.12 20.09
CA HIS A 791 -19.69 1.24 20.46
C HIS A 791 -19.08 1.99 19.27
N HIS A 792 -18.26 1.32 18.45
CA HIS A 792 -17.68 1.91 17.24
C HIS A 792 -18.76 2.23 16.21
N LEU A 793 -19.68 1.30 15.98
CA LEU A 793 -20.79 1.51 15.06
C LEU A 793 -21.68 2.68 15.54
N VAL A 794 -22.01 2.77 16.83
CA VAL A 794 -22.76 3.91 17.38
C VAL A 794 -22.03 5.24 17.17
N LEU A 795 -20.71 5.27 17.27
CA LEU A 795 -19.91 6.46 16.98
C LEU A 795 -20.06 6.88 15.52
N GLU A 796 -19.77 5.97 14.58
CA GLU A 796 -19.80 6.22 13.14
C GLU A 796 -21.21 6.65 12.68
N GLU A 797 -22.25 5.93 13.12
CA GLU A 797 -23.65 6.25 12.81
C GLU A 797 -24.10 7.62 13.34
N ASN A 798 -23.62 8.02 14.51
CA ASN A 798 -23.91 9.35 15.04
C ASN A 798 -23.26 10.46 14.19
N GLU A 799 -22.08 10.21 13.61
CA GLU A 799 -21.46 11.13 12.65
C GLU A 799 -22.28 11.24 11.37
N HIS A 800 -22.76 10.11 10.85
CA HIS A 800 -23.62 10.04 9.66
C HIS A 800 -24.91 10.83 9.84
N MET A 801 -25.61 10.59 10.94
CA MET A 801 -26.81 11.34 11.31
C MET A 801 -26.52 12.85 11.40
N TRP A 802 -25.36 13.23 11.95
CA TRP A 802 -24.98 14.64 12.06
C TRP A 802 -24.79 15.29 10.69
N TYR A 803 -23.93 14.76 9.80
CA TYR A 803 -23.68 15.46 8.54
C TYR A 803 -24.88 15.40 7.59
N PHE A 804 -25.69 14.33 7.58
CA PHE A 804 -26.92 14.31 6.78
C PHE A 804 -27.95 15.32 7.27
N SER A 805 -28.12 15.44 8.60
CA SER A 805 -29.05 16.43 9.17
C SER A 805 -28.59 17.85 8.87
N ARG A 806 -27.29 18.11 8.99
CA ARG A 806 -26.69 19.40 8.66
C ARG A 806 -26.86 19.72 7.17
N PHE A 807 -26.62 18.76 6.27
CA PHE A 807 -26.87 18.94 4.83
C PHE A 807 -28.32 19.31 4.54
N CYS A 808 -29.27 18.56 5.09
CA CYS A 808 -30.70 18.80 4.89
C CYS A 808 -31.11 20.20 5.36
N LEU A 809 -30.64 20.63 6.54
CA LEU A 809 -30.95 21.94 7.12
C LEU A 809 -30.26 23.08 6.37
N THR A 810 -28.99 22.92 6.00
CA THR A 810 -28.21 23.96 5.32
C THR A 810 -28.69 24.19 3.89
N TYR A 811 -28.94 23.13 3.11
CA TYR A 811 -29.23 23.26 1.67
C TYR A 811 -30.70 23.05 1.31
N GLY A 812 -31.46 22.34 2.15
CA GLY A 812 -32.90 22.09 1.97
C GLY A 812 -33.81 22.89 2.91
N GLY A 813 -33.27 23.47 3.99
CA GLY A 813 -34.02 24.21 5.01
C GLY A 813 -34.95 23.36 5.87
N LYS A 814 -34.96 22.03 5.69
CA LYS A 814 -35.85 21.10 6.39
C LYS A 814 -35.34 19.67 6.31
N ILE A 815 -35.82 18.85 7.25
CA ILE A 815 -35.74 17.40 7.21
C ILE A 815 -37.16 16.89 6.97
N TYR A 816 -37.38 16.09 5.93
CA TYR A 816 -38.70 15.50 5.69
C TYR A 816 -39.07 14.56 6.83
N LYS A 817 -40.34 14.61 7.25
CA LYS A 817 -40.84 13.72 8.30
C LYS A 817 -41.01 12.31 7.74
N ASP A 818 -40.47 11.34 8.46
CA ASP A 818 -40.80 9.94 8.18
C ASP A 818 -42.28 9.67 8.51
N ARG A 819 -43.00 9.07 7.57
CA ARG A 819 -44.41 8.72 7.74
C ARG A 819 -44.45 7.33 8.38
N ARG A 820 -44.75 7.27 9.68
CA ARG A 820 -44.82 6.01 10.44
C ARG A 820 -45.71 4.97 9.74
N ILE A 821 -45.12 3.81 9.43
CA ILE A 821 -45.86 2.61 9.02
C ILE A 821 -46.10 1.74 10.26
N ARG A 822 -47.25 1.05 10.29
CA ARG A 822 -47.51 0.02 11.30
C ARG A 822 -46.74 -1.24 10.93
N TYR A 823 -45.72 -1.57 11.71
CA TYR A 823 -45.04 -2.85 11.62
C TYR A 823 -45.87 -3.95 12.26
N ASP A 824 -45.70 -5.19 11.77
CA ASP A 824 -46.27 -6.36 12.42
C ASP A 824 -45.68 -6.51 13.83
N THR A 825 -46.55 -6.78 14.81
CA THR A 825 -46.11 -6.91 16.20
C THR A 825 -46.01 -8.38 16.55
N PHE A 826 -44.82 -8.79 16.97
CA PHE A 826 -44.54 -10.13 17.48
C PHE A 826 -44.46 -10.05 19.01
N PRO A 827 -45.08 -10.93 19.79
CA PRO A 827 -44.89 -10.96 21.24
C PRO A 827 -43.49 -11.48 21.65
N GLU A 828 -42.87 -12.33 20.82
CA GLU A 828 -41.61 -13.01 21.13
C GLU A 828 -40.39 -12.07 21.02
N THR A 829 -39.54 -12.08 22.04
CA THR A 829 -38.40 -11.15 22.16
C THR A 829 -37.28 -11.44 21.17
N ASP A 830 -37.03 -12.72 20.88
CA ASP A 830 -36.03 -13.19 19.91
C ASP A 830 -36.41 -12.81 18.46
N ILE A 831 -37.70 -12.88 18.12
CA ILE A 831 -38.20 -12.42 16.81
C ILE A 831 -38.07 -10.90 16.69
N LYS A 832 -38.42 -10.13 17.75
CA LYS A 832 -38.22 -8.67 17.75
C LYS A 832 -36.75 -8.30 17.56
N GLU A 833 -35.86 -9.02 18.23
CA GLU A 833 -34.41 -8.83 18.15
C GLU A 833 -33.89 -9.09 16.74
N PHE A 834 -34.24 -10.23 16.15
CA PHE A 834 -33.90 -10.55 14.77
C PHE A 834 -34.44 -9.49 13.79
N LEU A 835 -35.71 -9.12 13.92
CA LEU A 835 -36.33 -8.13 13.04
C LEU A 835 -35.64 -6.76 13.16
N ALA A 836 -35.25 -6.32 14.36
CA ALA A 836 -34.52 -5.06 14.54
C ALA A 836 -33.24 -5.02 13.68
N PHE A 837 -32.36 -6.02 13.82
CA PHE A 837 -31.12 -6.07 13.04
C PHE A 837 -31.34 -6.34 11.55
N ALA A 838 -32.32 -7.18 11.19
CA ALA A 838 -32.63 -7.44 9.80
C ALA A 838 -33.18 -6.19 9.09
N THR A 839 -33.99 -5.37 9.78
CA THR A 839 -34.47 -4.09 9.23
C THR A 839 -33.35 -3.06 9.08
N VAL A 840 -32.41 -3.03 10.02
CA VAL A 840 -31.19 -2.21 9.95
C VAL A 840 -30.36 -2.58 8.72
N LEU A 841 -30.03 -3.86 8.54
CA LEU A 841 -29.26 -4.30 7.38
C LEU A 841 -29.95 -3.97 6.04
N VAL A 842 -31.27 -4.15 5.97
CA VAL A 842 -32.04 -3.78 4.77
C VAL A 842 -31.92 -2.29 4.49
N PHE A 843 -31.98 -1.46 5.53
CA PHE A 843 -31.86 -0.02 5.40
C PHE A 843 -30.47 0.39 4.90
N GLU A 844 -29.43 -0.09 5.56
CA GLU A 844 -28.01 0.08 5.22
C GLU A 844 -27.71 -0.29 3.76
N GLU A 845 -28.17 -1.47 3.29
CA GLU A 845 -27.92 -1.91 1.91
C GLU A 845 -28.64 -1.08 0.84
N ILE A 846 -29.83 -0.55 1.13
CA ILE A 846 -30.52 0.38 0.22
C ILE A 846 -29.73 1.69 0.12
N VAL A 847 -29.32 2.22 1.27
CA VAL A 847 -28.58 3.48 1.39
C VAL A 847 -27.23 3.39 0.69
N ASP A 848 -26.46 2.33 0.95
CA ASP A 848 -25.17 2.05 0.30
C ASP A 848 -25.29 1.98 -1.23
N GLY A 849 -26.37 1.37 -1.74
CA GLY A 849 -26.66 1.30 -3.17
C GLY A 849 -26.79 2.68 -3.81
N TYR A 850 -27.43 3.62 -3.12
CA TYR A 850 -27.55 5.02 -3.57
C TYR A 850 -26.23 5.78 -3.40
N ASN A 851 -25.60 5.71 -2.22
CA ASN A 851 -24.38 6.45 -1.92
C ASN A 851 -23.21 6.03 -2.82
N SER A 852 -22.99 4.73 -3.00
CA SER A 852 -21.90 4.21 -3.83
C SER A 852 -22.01 4.62 -5.31
N HIS A 853 -23.23 4.81 -5.81
CA HIS A 853 -23.50 5.32 -7.16
C HIS A 853 -23.25 6.83 -7.22
N MET A 854 -23.85 7.60 -6.30
CA MET A 854 -23.73 9.06 -6.27
C MET A 854 -22.29 9.53 -5.98
N ALA A 855 -21.51 8.79 -5.19
CA ALA A 855 -20.11 9.10 -4.89
C ALA A 855 -19.22 9.15 -6.15
N LYS A 856 -19.57 8.40 -7.20
CA LYS A 856 -18.78 8.26 -8.43
C LYS A 856 -19.32 9.10 -9.59
N ASP A 857 -20.48 9.73 -9.42
CA ASP A 857 -21.15 10.44 -10.48
C ASP A 857 -20.59 11.86 -10.65
N ALA A 858 -19.74 12.03 -11.66
CA ALA A 858 -19.08 13.30 -11.95
C ALA A 858 -20.04 14.46 -12.25
N ARG A 859 -21.32 14.17 -12.57
CA ARG A 859 -22.37 15.18 -12.83
C ARG A 859 -22.86 15.89 -11.56
N LEU A 860 -22.60 15.32 -10.39
CA LEU A 860 -23.05 15.86 -9.11
C LEU A 860 -22.05 16.89 -8.53
N PRO A 861 -22.52 17.81 -7.66
CA PRO A 861 -21.64 18.71 -6.94
C PRO A 861 -20.52 17.96 -6.20
N PRO A 862 -19.27 18.47 -6.21
CA PRO A 862 -18.15 17.84 -5.51
C PRO A 862 -18.47 17.49 -4.06
N PHE A 863 -19.09 18.41 -3.32
CA PHE A 863 -19.47 18.20 -1.92
C PHE A 863 -20.54 17.10 -1.74
N VAL A 864 -21.49 16.98 -2.68
CA VAL A 864 -22.47 15.88 -2.66
C VAL A 864 -21.74 14.54 -2.86
N ARG A 865 -20.80 14.45 -3.80
CA ARG A 865 -20.01 13.22 -4.01
C ARG A 865 -19.18 12.87 -2.79
N GLU A 866 -18.59 13.86 -2.14
CA GLU A 866 -17.77 13.70 -0.94
C GLU A 866 -18.57 13.11 0.23
N ILE A 867 -19.75 13.66 0.54
CA ILE A 867 -20.64 13.14 1.60
C ILE A 867 -21.05 11.69 1.30
N ASN A 868 -21.43 11.40 0.05
CA ASN A 868 -21.81 10.05 -0.34
C ASN A 868 -20.62 9.06 -0.28
N ARG A 869 -19.41 9.52 -0.62
CA ARG A 869 -18.19 8.72 -0.54
C ARG A 869 -17.83 8.41 0.92
N LEU A 870 -17.96 9.40 1.81
CA LEU A 870 -17.67 9.28 3.23
C LEU A 870 -18.59 8.26 3.89
N HIS A 871 -19.89 8.31 3.62
CA HIS A 871 -20.84 7.31 4.12
C HIS A 871 -20.52 5.90 3.61
N HIS A 872 -20.30 5.76 2.30
CA HIS A 872 -20.00 4.46 1.67
C HIS A 872 -18.73 3.77 2.22
N SER A 873 -17.71 4.54 2.62
CA SER A 873 -16.49 3.97 3.20
C SER A 873 -16.73 3.28 4.55
N ASP A 874 -17.69 3.75 5.34
CA ASP A 874 -17.99 3.20 6.66
C ASP A 874 -18.99 2.04 6.57
N GLU A 875 -20.01 2.20 5.74
CA GLU A 875 -21.16 1.30 5.57
C GLU A 875 -20.74 -0.14 5.17
N THR A 876 -19.59 -0.29 4.51
CA THR A 876 -19.04 -1.62 4.18
C THR A 876 -18.77 -2.46 5.44
N ARG A 877 -18.38 -1.82 6.56
CA ARG A 877 -18.15 -2.49 7.85
C ARG A 877 -19.47 -2.86 8.52
N HIS A 878 -20.44 -1.94 8.53
CA HIS A 878 -21.76 -2.12 9.14
C HIS A 878 -22.54 -3.26 8.49
N ILE A 879 -22.63 -3.28 7.16
CA ILE A 879 -23.26 -4.36 6.38
C ILE A 879 -22.62 -5.72 6.69
N SER A 880 -21.29 -5.77 6.86
CA SER A 880 -20.57 -7.00 7.16
C SER A 880 -20.95 -7.57 8.53
N TYR A 881 -21.02 -6.72 9.56
CA TYR A 881 -21.53 -7.09 10.87
C TYR A 881 -23.01 -7.48 10.82
N GLY A 882 -23.85 -6.69 10.14
CA GLY A 882 -25.28 -6.90 10.02
C GLY A 882 -25.58 -8.30 9.48
N ARG A 883 -24.97 -8.67 8.35
CA ARG A 883 -25.11 -10.00 7.72
C ARG A 883 -24.70 -11.15 8.65
N LEU A 884 -23.57 -10.99 9.35
CA LEU A 884 -23.06 -11.99 10.27
C LEU A 884 -24.00 -12.19 11.48
N ASN A 885 -24.47 -11.09 12.07
CA ASN A 885 -25.32 -11.13 13.26
C ASN A 885 -26.73 -11.67 12.93
N ILE A 886 -27.33 -11.28 11.79
CA ILE A 886 -28.67 -11.79 11.44
C ILE A 886 -28.64 -13.28 11.07
N GLU A 887 -27.55 -13.78 10.50
CA GLU A 887 -27.39 -15.22 10.26
C GLU A 887 -27.39 -16.00 11.57
N ARG A 888 -26.62 -15.53 12.56
CA ARG A 888 -26.59 -16.11 13.91
C ARG A 888 -27.98 -16.09 14.58
N LEU A 889 -28.65 -14.94 14.56
CA LEU A 889 -29.98 -14.79 15.16
C LEU A 889 -31.03 -15.67 14.46
N HIS A 890 -30.99 -15.77 13.14
CA HIS A 890 -31.92 -16.60 12.38
C HIS A 890 -31.73 -18.10 12.67
N GLN A 891 -30.49 -18.57 12.82
CA GLN A 891 -30.22 -19.96 13.23
C GLN A 891 -30.88 -20.27 14.58
N GLY A 892 -30.83 -19.34 15.54
CA GLY A 892 -31.53 -19.44 16.81
C GLY A 892 -33.05 -19.52 16.66
N LEU A 893 -33.63 -18.70 15.78
CA LEU A 893 -35.07 -18.76 15.50
C LEU A 893 -35.49 -20.10 14.88
N ARG A 894 -34.71 -20.65 13.95
CA ARG A 894 -34.98 -21.96 13.32
C ARG A 894 -34.95 -23.11 14.30
N ALA A 895 -34.07 -23.06 15.29
CA ALA A 895 -33.99 -24.09 16.31
C ALA A 895 -35.21 -24.09 17.25
N LYS A 896 -35.88 -22.94 17.40
CA LYS A 896 -36.91 -22.71 18.41
C LYS A 896 -38.34 -22.64 17.86
N HIS A 897 -38.52 -22.16 16.64
CA HIS A 897 -39.83 -21.87 16.05
C HIS A 897 -40.12 -22.75 14.84
N GLY A 898 -41.40 -23.08 14.63
CA GLY A 898 -41.85 -23.85 13.47
C GLY A 898 -41.86 -23.06 12.16
N VAL A 899 -41.91 -23.77 11.03
CA VAL A 899 -41.84 -23.21 9.67
C VAL A 899 -42.91 -22.13 9.41
N GLU A 900 -44.13 -22.29 9.93
CA GLU A 900 -45.18 -21.28 9.75
C GLU A 900 -44.84 -19.95 10.43
N ARG A 901 -44.19 -20.00 11.60
CA ARG A 901 -43.78 -18.79 12.33
C ARG A 901 -42.63 -18.08 11.62
N LEU A 902 -41.67 -18.83 11.08
CA LEU A 902 -40.60 -18.27 10.25
C LEU A 902 -41.16 -17.60 8.98
N ARG A 903 -42.21 -18.16 8.39
CA ARG A 903 -42.92 -17.53 7.25
C ARG A 903 -43.66 -16.24 7.63
N ASP A 904 -44.13 -16.08 8.87
CA ASP A 904 -44.65 -14.79 9.35
C ASP A 904 -43.53 -13.74 9.38
N VAL A 905 -42.35 -14.12 9.88
CA VAL A 905 -41.16 -13.26 9.97
C VAL A 905 -40.68 -12.86 8.58
N GLU A 906 -40.58 -13.80 7.65
CA GLU A 906 -40.28 -13.53 6.24
C GLU A 906 -41.26 -12.52 5.63
N ARG A 907 -42.57 -12.73 5.81
CA ARG A 907 -43.59 -11.80 5.29
C ARG A 907 -43.46 -10.40 5.89
N ALA A 908 -43.13 -10.29 7.17
CA ALA A 908 -42.90 -9.01 7.82
C ALA A 908 -41.69 -8.28 7.22
N LEU A 909 -40.57 -8.99 6.99
CA LEU A 909 -39.37 -8.42 6.36
C LEU A 909 -39.60 -8.04 4.89
N LYS A 910 -40.26 -8.88 4.10
CA LYS A 910 -40.62 -8.54 2.70
C LYS A 910 -41.50 -7.28 2.64
N ARG A 911 -42.48 -7.15 3.53
CA ARG A 911 -43.28 -5.91 3.68
C ARG A 911 -42.43 -4.71 4.05
N PHE A 912 -41.48 -4.86 4.98
CA PHE A 912 -40.55 -3.80 5.36
C PHE A 912 -39.73 -3.32 4.16
N MET A 913 -39.10 -4.24 3.43
CA MET A 913 -38.28 -3.94 2.24
C MET A 913 -39.06 -3.12 1.20
N LEU A 914 -40.27 -3.57 0.85
CA LEU A 914 -41.14 -2.86 -0.09
C LEU A 914 -41.50 -1.46 0.43
N THR A 915 -41.82 -1.37 1.71
CA THR A 915 -42.22 -0.10 2.34
C THR A 915 -41.06 0.89 2.38
N SER A 916 -39.84 0.44 2.68
CA SER A 916 -38.63 1.27 2.68
C SER A 916 -38.35 1.87 1.31
N MET A 917 -38.49 1.08 0.23
CA MET A 917 -38.40 1.61 -1.13
C MET A 917 -39.49 2.64 -1.44
N GLN A 918 -40.73 2.42 -0.96
CA GLN A 918 -41.82 3.37 -1.15
C GLN A 918 -41.61 4.72 -0.46
N LYS A 919 -40.77 4.80 0.58
CA LYS A 919 -40.43 6.07 1.27
C LYS A 919 -39.61 7.02 0.38
N LEU A 920 -38.90 6.48 -0.61
CA LEU A 920 -38.17 7.29 -1.61
C LEU A 920 -39.12 8.04 -2.55
N TYR A 921 -40.37 7.56 -2.69
CA TYR A 921 -41.43 8.19 -3.48
C TYR A 921 -42.33 9.05 -2.58
N ASN A 922 -41.78 10.18 -2.10
CA ASN A 922 -42.46 11.06 -1.15
C ASN A 922 -43.27 12.15 -1.88
N PRO A 923 -44.60 12.25 -1.68
CA PRO A 923 -45.43 13.22 -2.39
C PRO A 923 -45.13 14.68 -1.99
N ASP A 924 -44.51 14.91 -0.83
CA ASP A 924 -44.13 16.26 -0.42
C ASP A 924 -42.99 16.81 -1.32
N ILE A 925 -42.10 15.94 -1.83
CA ILE A 925 -41.08 16.30 -2.83
C ILE A 925 -41.74 16.83 -4.10
N TYR A 926 -42.72 16.10 -4.64
CA TYR A 926 -43.39 16.48 -5.88
C TYR A 926 -44.13 17.82 -5.71
N LYS A 927 -44.66 18.09 -4.51
CA LYS A 927 -45.22 19.39 -4.16
C LYS A 927 -44.14 20.50 -4.14
N ASP A 928 -42.96 20.23 -3.58
CA ASP A 928 -41.85 21.19 -3.53
C ASP A 928 -41.18 21.45 -4.90
N VAL A 929 -41.32 20.51 -5.84
CA VAL A 929 -40.99 20.70 -7.26
C VAL A 929 -42.06 21.52 -7.99
N GLY A 930 -43.32 21.46 -7.53
CA GLY A 930 -44.47 22.14 -8.13
C GLY A 930 -45.27 21.26 -9.10
N LEU A 931 -45.23 19.94 -8.93
CA LEU A 931 -45.99 19.00 -9.76
C LEU A 931 -47.48 18.96 -9.35
N PRO A 932 -48.41 18.86 -10.32
CA PRO A 932 -49.84 18.74 -10.02
C PRO A 932 -50.15 17.36 -9.43
N GLU A 933 -51.17 17.29 -8.55
CA GLU A 933 -51.67 16.05 -7.95
C GLU A 933 -50.57 15.12 -7.34
N PRO A 934 -49.73 15.56 -6.38
CA PRO A 934 -48.55 14.80 -5.90
C PRO A 934 -48.79 13.33 -5.48
N LEU A 935 -49.95 13.03 -4.90
CA LEU A 935 -50.31 11.65 -4.51
C LEU A 935 -50.58 10.76 -5.71
N LYS A 936 -51.16 11.31 -6.77
CA LYS A 936 -51.41 10.60 -8.02
C LYS A 936 -50.08 10.30 -8.73
N VAL A 937 -49.19 11.29 -8.82
CA VAL A 937 -47.83 11.12 -9.36
C VAL A 937 -47.09 9.98 -8.64
N ARG A 938 -47.09 10.01 -7.31
CA ARG A 938 -46.51 8.93 -6.49
C ARG A 938 -47.06 7.55 -6.86
N ASN A 939 -48.38 7.42 -6.91
CA ASN A 939 -49.04 6.13 -7.15
C ASN A 939 -48.78 5.63 -8.59
N GLU A 940 -48.76 6.52 -9.57
CA GLU A 940 -48.39 6.19 -10.95
C GLU A 940 -46.94 5.70 -11.03
N LEU A 941 -45.99 6.40 -10.38
CA LEU A 941 -44.58 6.01 -10.37
C LEU A 941 -44.34 4.67 -9.65
N LEU A 942 -45.00 4.44 -8.51
CA LEU A 942 -44.89 3.18 -7.78
C LEU A 942 -45.48 1.98 -8.53
N ALA A 943 -46.51 2.22 -9.36
CA ALA A 943 -47.12 1.18 -10.18
C ALA A 943 -46.40 0.96 -11.53
N HIS A 944 -45.46 1.83 -11.89
CA HIS A 944 -44.81 1.79 -13.20
C HIS A 944 -43.81 0.61 -13.29
N PRO A 945 -43.88 -0.26 -14.33
CA PRO A 945 -43.02 -1.44 -14.44
C PRO A 945 -41.52 -1.16 -14.32
N GLU A 946 -41.02 -0.09 -14.95
CA GLU A 946 -39.60 0.29 -14.86
C GLU A 946 -39.17 0.63 -13.43
N ARG A 947 -40.05 1.25 -12.64
CA ARG A 947 -39.75 1.61 -11.25
C ARG A 947 -39.86 0.40 -10.32
N VAL A 948 -40.79 -0.50 -10.59
CA VAL A 948 -40.86 -1.81 -9.91
C VAL A 948 -39.57 -2.59 -10.16
N ALA A 949 -39.15 -2.73 -11.42
CA ALA A 949 -37.92 -3.44 -11.79
C ALA A 949 -36.66 -2.76 -11.23
N PHE A 950 -36.63 -1.42 -11.17
CA PHE A 950 -35.56 -0.68 -10.51
C PHE A 950 -35.50 -0.99 -9.01
N ASN A 951 -36.64 -0.94 -8.31
CA ASN A 951 -36.69 -1.20 -6.87
C ASN A 951 -36.26 -2.64 -6.55
N GLU A 952 -36.71 -3.62 -7.35
CA GLU A 952 -36.28 -5.02 -7.24
C GLU A 952 -34.76 -5.17 -7.46
N ARG A 953 -34.18 -4.42 -8.40
CA ARG A 953 -32.74 -4.44 -8.67
C ARG A 953 -31.93 -3.91 -7.50
N ILE A 954 -32.36 -2.81 -6.88
CA ILE A 954 -31.74 -2.26 -5.67
C ILE A 954 -31.76 -3.30 -4.54
N LEU A 955 -32.90 -3.97 -4.33
CA LEU A 955 -33.06 -4.96 -3.27
C LEU A 955 -32.46 -6.35 -3.60
N SER A 956 -32.06 -6.59 -4.84
CA SER A 956 -31.66 -7.92 -5.33
C SER A 956 -30.46 -8.52 -4.60
N LYS A 957 -29.56 -7.69 -4.08
CA LYS A 957 -28.40 -8.14 -3.29
C LYS A 957 -28.86 -8.67 -1.93
N THR A 958 -29.78 -7.94 -1.29
CA THR A 958 -30.37 -8.29 0.00
C THR A 958 -31.26 -9.51 -0.11
N THR A 959 -32.18 -9.58 -1.08
CA THR A 959 -33.08 -10.74 -1.25
C THR A 959 -32.32 -12.02 -1.55
N ARG A 960 -31.30 -11.97 -2.42
CA ARG A 960 -30.44 -13.14 -2.67
C ARG A 960 -29.69 -13.60 -1.43
N PHE A 961 -29.21 -12.66 -0.61
CA PHE A 961 -28.60 -13.01 0.67
C PHE A 961 -29.61 -13.70 1.60
N MET A 962 -30.81 -13.14 1.74
CA MET A 962 -31.86 -13.72 2.60
C MET A 962 -32.27 -15.13 2.14
N VAL A 963 -32.41 -15.36 0.83
CA VAL A 963 -32.68 -16.69 0.28
C VAL A 963 -31.52 -17.65 0.53
N LYS A 964 -30.29 -17.20 0.27
CA LYS A 964 -29.08 -18.01 0.48
C LYS A 964 -28.93 -18.47 1.93
N LYS A 965 -29.33 -17.64 2.90
CA LYS A 965 -29.29 -17.95 4.33
C LYS A 965 -30.57 -18.60 4.85
N GLU A 966 -31.44 -19.02 3.92
CA GLU A 966 -32.72 -19.69 4.20
C GLU A 966 -33.66 -18.86 5.08
N ILE A 967 -33.45 -17.54 5.14
CA ILE A 967 -34.34 -16.57 5.82
C ILE A 967 -35.60 -16.37 4.97
N PHE A 968 -35.44 -16.33 3.65
CA PHE A 968 -36.55 -16.27 2.70
C PHE A 968 -36.67 -17.59 1.92
N THR A 969 -37.90 -17.97 1.59
CA THR A 969 -38.16 -19.13 0.73
C THR A 969 -37.89 -18.85 -0.74
N ASP A 970 -38.00 -17.59 -1.14
CA ASP A 970 -37.79 -17.11 -2.50
C ASP A 970 -37.43 -15.63 -2.52
N ASP A 971 -36.93 -15.16 -3.66
CA ASP A 971 -36.50 -13.78 -3.88
C ASP A 971 -37.64 -12.84 -4.27
N ARG A 972 -38.89 -13.33 -4.35
CA ARG A 972 -40.05 -12.50 -4.68
C ARG A 972 -40.52 -11.74 -3.46
N LEU A 973 -40.65 -10.43 -3.61
CA LEU A 973 -41.13 -9.55 -2.54
C LEU A 973 -42.66 -9.41 -2.49
N SER A 974 -43.37 -9.90 -3.52
CA SER A 974 -44.82 -9.82 -3.69
C SER A 974 -45.58 -11.06 -3.24
#